data_AF-A0A2R6RZI0-F1
#
_entry.id   AF-A0A2R6RZI0-F1
#
_cell.length_a   1.000
_cell.length_b   1.000
_cell.length_c   1.000
_cell.angle_alpha   90.00
_cell.angle_beta   90.00
_cell.angle_gamma   90.00
#
_symmetry.space_group_name_H-M   'P 1'
#
loop_
_entity.id
_entity.type
_entity.pdbx_description
1 polymer ?
#
loop_
_entity_poly.entity_id
_entity_poly.type
_entity_poly.pdbx_seq_one_letter_code
_entity_poly.pdbx_strand_id
1 'polypeptide(L)'
;MHLYLGENPRTLYLVTSSQDERQGRPRRALVFRSADGRPSQAVVEFLPKDEVDLTNTVSLTNRVVKGCLGLISISGDIFLAIVTSATEVGNTRPSGLRNESVARIHEVGFYCLTSSTWDDLPSAYDSVPSSNYPDHADALLRDSYSGSNTPNPAVFEHPCAPLTKIISSGTFYYALEPYWDLSSRLSQRLAREDNIARDTGTYDDRFIWNEYIVRSLLDFRERLDHQERDDIDKCQFIVLAIQGYVGVHNFPLPAPPTNGSPMVATVSLISRLGWKRAGTRFNTRGVDDDGHCANFVETETIFSTDMNCFSYVQVRGSVPLFWEQQGLQTFGQRIQITRPQASQPAFERHFLQLTEEYGAVHAVNLLGTKENEASLTAAYARHLQIARNTFGNSIGLTNFDFHNAVRLYGHDNVMRELRRQESITDQVDKFGFTMADAGSADVITLQKGIFRTNCLDCLDRTNFVQDILSRTVLEQYLSLIRREWLHSGSLWSFHRELWAENGDALSRIYAGTGALNTSYTRSGKRTLAGVLSDATKSVSRAYINNFQDKGKQVAIDMFLTGLRGMSGNKGAVAIRLEYYDTDFCFITAHLAAGHSNVEERNADYHTITSGLHFLKGKTIDSHQNVVWLADTNYRIDLENERVRHLAETDDFDALLSADQLRQAMDEGTAFTGYMEGPLLFRPTYKYDYGSDNYDTSEKMRIPAWTGWEFPKLKYGSSLTLELDRILFKGNALDLSIYARAELKGSDHKPGTFSGLLYIMICN
;
A
#
# COMPACT_ATOMS: atom_id res chain seq x y z
N MET A 1 7.38 26.95 -8.02
CA MET A 1 6.27 27.11 -9.00
C MET A 1 5.10 27.84 -8.36
N HIS A 2 4.15 28.34 -9.16
CA HIS A 2 2.89 28.95 -8.72
C HIS A 2 1.70 28.24 -9.36
N LEU A 3 0.57 28.20 -8.64
CA LEU A 3 -0.68 27.60 -9.08
C LEU A 3 -1.74 28.68 -9.27
N TYR A 4 -2.31 28.75 -10.47
CA TYR A 4 -3.37 29.69 -10.82
C TYR A 4 -4.62 28.97 -11.28
N LEU A 5 -5.77 29.61 -11.08
CA LEU A 5 -7.09 29.20 -11.57
C LEU A 5 -7.60 30.24 -12.56
N GLY A 6 -7.97 29.80 -13.77
CA GLY A 6 -8.75 30.59 -14.71
C GLY A 6 -10.20 30.12 -14.72
N GLU A 7 -11.13 31.07 -14.81
CA GLU A 7 -12.58 30.82 -14.90
C GLU A 7 -13.03 31.03 -16.35
N ASN A 8 -13.65 30.02 -16.96
CA ASN A 8 -14.20 29.98 -18.34
C ASN A 8 -13.20 29.77 -19.51
N PRO A 9 -12.88 28.52 -19.88
CA PRO A 9 -13.20 27.28 -19.16
C PRO A 9 -12.36 27.16 -17.88
N ARG A 10 -12.90 26.46 -16.88
CA ARG A 10 -12.20 26.22 -15.61
C ARG A 10 -10.87 25.51 -15.88
N THR A 11 -9.77 26.17 -15.54
CA THR A 11 -8.42 25.74 -15.91
C THR A 11 -7.43 25.95 -14.77
N LEU A 12 -6.66 24.93 -14.43
CA LEU A 12 -5.56 25.03 -13.46
C LEU A 12 -4.23 25.18 -14.21
N TYR A 13 -3.43 26.18 -13.83
CA TYR A 13 -2.12 26.44 -14.41
C TYR A 13 -1.03 26.26 -13.36
N LEU A 14 -0.13 25.30 -13.57
CA LEU A 14 1.07 25.14 -12.76
C LEU A 14 2.26 25.74 -13.53
N VAL A 15 2.79 26.86 -13.05
CA VAL A 15 3.73 27.70 -13.82
C VAL A 15 5.07 27.79 -13.09
N THR A 16 6.17 27.74 -13.85
CA THR A 16 7.51 27.98 -13.28
C THR A 16 7.62 29.38 -12.68
N SER A 17 8.13 29.48 -11.46
CA SER A 17 8.30 30.77 -10.78
C SER A 17 9.56 31.49 -11.25
N SER A 18 9.64 32.81 -11.05
CA SER A 18 10.86 33.57 -11.37
C SER A 18 12.08 33.12 -10.56
N GLN A 19 11.88 32.47 -9.40
CA GLN A 19 12.97 31.85 -8.65
C GLN A 19 13.47 30.57 -9.32
N ASP A 20 12.55 29.72 -9.77
CA ASP A 20 12.87 28.49 -10.51
C ASP A 20 13.63 28.82 -11.80
N GLU A 21 13.22 29.87 -12.52
CA GLU A 21 13.89 30.34 -13.74
C GLU A 21 15.33 30.79 -13.46
N ARG A 22 15.56 31.50 -12.34
CA ARG A 22 16.92 31.88 -11.91
C ARG A 22 17.80 30.70 -11.51
N GLN A 23 17.19 29.57 -11.15
CA GLN A 23 17.87 28.29 -10.90
C GLN A 23 18.07 27.46 -12.18
N GLY A 24 17.72 28.00 -13.35
CA GLY A 24 17.92 27.35 -14.64
C GLY A 24 16.77 26.44 -15.08
N ARG A 25 15.61 26.45 -14.39
CA ARG A 25 14.44 25.70 -14.84
C ARG A 25 13.82 26.36 -16.10
N PRO A 26 13.37 25.58 -17.09
CA PRO A 26 12.74 26.11 -18.30
C PRO A 26 11.49 26.96 -18.00
N ARG A 27 11.22 27.94 -18.86
CA ARG A 27 10.04 28.83 -18.76
C ARG A 27 8.81 28.14 -19.35
N ARG A 28 8.18 27.26 -18.57
CA ARG A 28 7.08 26.40 -19.01
C ARG A 28 5.88 26.48 -18.07
N ALA A 29 4.75 25.97 -18.53
CA ALA A 29 3.54 25.79 -17.76
C ALA A 29 2.93 24.41 -18.05
N LEU A 30 2.43 23.76 -17.01
CA LEU A 30 1.60 22.57 -17.13
C LEU A 30 0.14 22.98 -16.88
N VAL A 31 -0.69 22.82 -17.90
CA VAL A 31 -2.07 23.33 -17.94
C VAL A 31 -3.03 22.17 -17.86
N PHE A 32 -4.02 22.26 -16.97
CA PHE A 32 -5.04 21.23 -16.75
C PHE A 32 -6.41 21.83 -17.02
N ARG A 33 -7.20 21.18 -17.88
CA ARG A 33 -8.56 21.60 -18.25
C ARG A 33 -9.54 20.45 -18.11
N SER A 34 -10.77 20.73 -17.71
CA SER A 34 -11.86 19.74 -17.84
C SER A 34 -12.16 19.53 -19.34
N ALA A 35 -12.37 18.28 -19.77
CA ALA A 35 -12.69 17.99 -21.16
C ALA A 35 -14.15 18.37 -21.48
N ASP A 36 -14.37 19.12 -22.56
CA ASP A 36 -15.70 19.55 -22.99
C ASP A 36 -16.63 18.34 -23.20
N GLY A 37 -17.74 18.31 -22.44
CA GLY A 37 -18.75 17.25 -22.52
C GLY A 37 -18.35 15.91 -21.91
N ARG A 38 -17.19 15.79 -21.24
CA ARG A 38 -16.74 14.57 -20.56
C ARG A 38 -16.25 14.88 -19.14
N PRO A 39 -17.14 14.86 -18.13
CA PRO A 39 -16.80 15.28 -16.76
C PRO A 39 -15.73 14.41 -16.07
N SER A 40 -15.45 13.21 -16.60
CA SER A 40 -14.44 12.29 -16.07
C SER A 40 -13.07 12.35 -16.77
N GLN A 41 -12.84 13.33 -17.66
CA GLN A 41 -11.57 13.47 -18.38
C GLN A 41 -10.95 14.84 -18.14
N ALA A 42 -9.63 14.85 -17.92
CA ALA A 42 -8.81 16.05 -17.88
C ALA A 42 -7.94 16.10 -19.15
N VAL A 43 -7.83 17.29 -19.74
CA VAL A 43 -6.86 17.62 -20.80
C VAL A 43 -5.64 18.23 -20.12
N VAL A 44 -4.45 17.74 -20.49
CA VAL A 44 -3.17 18.22 -19.97
C VAL A 44 -2.32 18.71 -21.13
N GLU A 45 -1.78 19.92 -21.01
CA GLU A 45 -0.90 20.53 -21.99
C GLU A 45 0.38 21.05 -21.35
N PHE A 46 1.49 20.95 -22.07
CA PHE A 46 2.78 21.47 -21.66
C PHE A 46 3.19 22.60 -22.60
N LEU A 47 3.10 23.84 -22.12
CA LEU A 47 3.20 25.03 -22.96
C LEU A 47 4.40 25.91 -22.53
N PRO A 48 5.00 26.68 -23.46
CA PRO A 48 5.84 27.81 -23.11
C PRO A 48 5.09 28.80 -22.20
N LYS A 49 5.78 29.37 -21.20
CA LYS A 49 5.16 30.28 -20.23
C LYS A 49 4.58 31.54 -20.89
N ASP A 50 5.16 31.98 -21.99
CA ASP A 50 4.73 33.13 -22.80
C ASP A 50 3.47 32.88 -23.63
N GLU A 51 3.08 31.62 -23.83
CA GLU A 51 1.82 31.25 -24.50
C GLU A 51 0.64 31.13 -23.53
N VAL A 52 0.88 31.26 -22.21
CA VAL A 52 -0.15 31.17 -21.19
C VAL A 52 -0.63 32.55 -20.76
N ASP A 53 -1.90 32.85 -21.03
CA ASP A 53 -2.54 34.08 -20.55
C ASP A 53 -2.97 33.94 -19.08
N LEU A 54 -2.25 34.61 -18.18
CA LEU A 54 -2.54 34.67 -16.75
C LEU A 54 -3.32 35.92 -16.33
N THR A 55 -3.70 36.81 -17.25
CA THR A 55 -4.30 38.12 -16.92
C THR A 55 -5.62 38.00 -16.17
N ASN A 56 -6.43 36.99 -16.49
CA ASN A 56 -7.74 36.72 -15.87
C ASN A 56 -7.71 35.50 -14.93
N THR A 57 -6.57 35.27 -14.27
CA THR A 57 -6.40 34.14 -13.35
C THR A 57 -6.25 34.59 -11.89
N VAL A 58 -6.64 33.73 -10.96
CA VAL A 58 -6.49 33.94 -9.51
C VAL A 58 -5.42 32.98 -8.98
N SER A 59 -4.51 33.47 -8.13
CA SER A 59 -3.55 32.60 -7.44
C SER A 59 -4.28 31.78 -6.37
N LEU A 60 -4.22 30.45 -6.46
CA LEU A 60 -4.91 29.55 -5.52
C LEU A 60 -4.15 29.35 -4.21
N THR A 61 -2.89 29.79 -4.14
CA THR A 61 -2.09 29.75 -2.92
C THR A 61 -1.05 30.85 -2.95
N ASN A 62 -0.75 31.40 -1.76
CA ASN A 62 0.36 32.34 -1.58
C ASN A 62 1.71 31.63 -1.36
N ARG A 63 1.69 30.30 -1.20
CA ARG A 63 2.91 29.49 -0.98
C ARG A 63 3.52 29.08 -2.32
N VAL A 64 4.85 28.91 -2.33
CA VAL A 64 5.55 28.36 -3.49
C VAL A 64 5.26 26.86 -3.58
N VAL A 65 4.61 26.46 -4.67
CA VAL A 65 4.32 25.06 -4.96
C VAL A 65 5.60 24.31 -5.32
N LYS A 66 5.73 23.09 -4.78
CA LYS A 66 6.89 22.20 -4.98
C LYS A 66 6.72 21.21 -6.13
N GLY A 67 5.48 20.98 -6.57
CA GLY A 67 5.12 20.13 -7.71
C GLY A 67 3.77 19.46 -7.48
N CYS A 68 3.31 18.66 -8.43
CA CYS A 68 2.08 17.90 -8.34
C CYS A 68 2.36 16.40 -8.12
N LEU A 69 1.54 15.77 -7.27
CA LEU A 69 1.58 14.33 -7.03
C LEU A 69 0.75 13.54 -8.04
N GLY A 70 -0.18 14.20 -8.76
CA GLY A 70 -1.04 13.55 -9.74
C GLY A 70 -2.47 14.07 -9.75
N LEU A 71 -3.31 13.38 -10.53
CA LEU A 71 -4.74 13.62 -10.66
C LEU A 71 -5.51 12.46 -10.02
N ILE A 72 -6.56 12.78 -9.26
CA ILE A 72 -7.46 11.78 -8.67
C ILE A 72 -8.91 12.17 -8.91
N SER A 73 -9.77 11.18 -9.22
CA SER A 73 -11.21 11.39 -9.29
C SER A 73 -11.88 10.86 -8.03
N ILE A 74 -12.69 11.70 -7.38
CA ILE A 74 -13.43 11.34 -6.16
C ILE A 74 -14.84 11.92 -6.29
N SER A 75 -15.86 11.08 -6.12
CA SER A 75 -17.27 11.49 -6.17
C SER A 75 -17.66 12.23 -7.47
N GLY A 76 -17.06 11.85 -8.60
CA GLY A 76 -17.34 12.46 -9.91
C GLY A 76 -16.55 13.73 -10.22
N ASP A 77 -15.83 14.29 -9.23
CA ASP A 77 -14.94 15.44 -9.42
C ASP A 77 -13.50 15.00 -9.65
N ILE A 78 -12.71 15.81 -10.36
CA ILE A 78 -11.27 15.59 -10.60
C ILE A 78 -10.48 16.60 -9.78
N PHE A 79 -9.54 16.11 -8.98
CA PHE A 79 -8.67 16.91 -8.12
C PHE A 79 -7.21 16.78 -8.54
N LEU A 80 -6.51 17.91 -8.57
CA LEU A 80 -5.06 17.98 -8.71
C LEU A 80 -4.41 18.03 -7.33
N ALA A 81 -3.57 17.04 -7.01
CA ALA A 81 -2.85 16.95 -5.75
C ALA A 81 -1.53 17.73 -5.83
N ILE A 82 -1.35 18.74 -4.97
CA ILE A 82 -0.25 19.71 -5.04
C ILE A 82 0.53 19.74 -3.72
N VAL A 83 1.85 19.61 -3.79
CA VAL A 83 2.73 19.78 -2.63
C VAL A 83 2.91 21.27 -2.35
N THR A 84 2.27 21.76 -1.29
CA THR A 84 2.27 23.17 -0.88
C THR A 84 3.36 23.48 0.16
N SER A 85 3.83 22.46 0.89
CA SER A 85 4.92 22.59 1.87
C SER A 85 5.83 21.37 1.92
N ALA A 86 7.13 21.61 1.85
CA ALA A 86 8.17 20.60 2.03
C ALA A 86 9.47 21.23 2.55
N THR A 87 10.26 20.47 3.30
CA THR A 87 11.60 20.88 3.77
C THR A 87 12.67 19.95 3.22
N GLU A 88 13.80 20.51 2.80
CA GLU A 88 14.98 19.71 2.47
C GLU A 88 15.50 18.99 3.73
N VAL A 89 15.76 17.70 3.60
CA VAL A 89 16.36 16.84 4.63
C VAL A 89 17.89 16.89 4.52
N GLY A 90 18.41 16.88 3.29
CA GLY A 90 19.84 16.95 2.97
C GLY A 90 20.24 16.00 1.84
N ASN A 91 21.49 16.12 1.39
CA ASN A 91 22.10 15.24 0.38
C ASN A 91 22.56 13.92 1.01
N THR A 92 21.98 12.81 0.54
CA THR A 92 22.22 11.46 1.06
C THR A 92 23.60 10.89 0.69
N ARG A 93 24.21 11.40 -0.38
CA ARG A 93 25.54 11.02 -0.89
C ARG A 93 26.28 12.25 -1.46
N PRO A 94 26.84 13.12 -0.62
CA PRO A 94 27.54 14.33 -1.07
C PRO A 94 28.79 14.08 -1.91
N SER A 95 29.36 12.87 -1.82
CA SER A 95 30.52 12.46 -2.60
C SER A 95 30.18 12.01 -4.02
N GLY A 96 28.90 11.83 -4.33
CA GLY A 96 28.48 11.39 -5.65
C GLY A 96 28.69 12.46 -6.73
N LEU A 97 28.75 12.00 -7.98
CA LEU A 97 28.83 12.87 -9.15
C LEU A 97 27.66 13.86 -9.27
N ARG A 98 26.53 13.54 -8.63
CA ARG A 98 25.30 14.34 -8.64
C ARG A 98 24.80 14.56 -7.23
N ASN A 99 24.05 15.64 -7.06
CA ASN A 99 23.38 15.94 -5.82
C ASN A 99 22.26 14.90 -5.56
N GLU A 100 22.23 14.29 -4.38
CA GLU A 100 21.19 13.33 -3.97
C GLU A 100 20.36 13.91 -2.80
N SER A 101 19.87 15.14 -2.99
CA SER A 101 19.12 15.92 -2.00
C SER A 101 17.66 15.50 -1.92
N VAL A 102 17.18 15.26 -0.70
CA VAL A 102 15.81 14.79 -0.41
C VAL A 102 14.97 15.91 0.18
N ALA A 103 13.68 15.94 -0.14
CA ALA A 103 12.71 16.74 0.58
C ALA A 103 11.65 15.88 1.27
N ARG A 104 11.24 16.32 2.47
CA ARG A 104 10.12 15.77 3.24
C ARG A 104 8.88 16.62 3.00
N ILE A 105 7.78 15.98 2.64
CA ILE A 105 6.46 16.60 2.43
C ILE A 105 5.81 16.84 3.80
N HIS A 106 5.29 18.05 4.01
CA HIS A 106 4.53 18.41 5.21
C HIS A 106 3.06 18.69 4.90
N GLU A 107 2.76 19.27 3.74
CA GLU A 107 1.39 19.62 3.37
C GLU A 107 1.13 19.38 1.88
N VAL A 108 -0.06 18.85 1.60
CA VAL A 108 -0.62 18.64 0.26
C VAL A 108 -2.01 19.24 0.18
N GLY A 109 -2.24 20.09 -0.82
CA GLY A 109 -3.55 20.63 -1.17
C GLY A 109 -4.17 19.87 -2.34
N PHE A 110 -5.50 19.76 -2.36
CA PHE A 110 -6.26 19.19 -3.48
C PHE A 110 -7.11 20.29 -4.09
N TYR A 111 -6.92 20.55 -5.37
CA TYR A 111 -7.61 21.63 -6.08
C TYR A 111 -8.51 21.04 -7.16
N CYS A 112 -9.80 21.34 -7.10
CA CYS A 112 -10.79 20.74 -7.99
C CYS A 112 -10.74 21.37 -9.39
N LEU A 113 -10.60 20.53 -10.41
CA LEU A 113 -10.57 20.92 -11.82
C LEU A 113 -11.98 21.03 -12.42
N THR A 114 -12.94 20.26 -11.90
CA THR A 114 -14.28 20.10 -12.50
C THR A 114 -15.37 20.96 -11.85
N SER A 115 -15.14 21.45 -10.63
CA SER A 115 -16.13 22.20 -9.86
C SER A 115 -15.50 23.29 -9.01
N SER A 116 -16.16 24.44 -8.89
CA SER A 116 -15.80 25.52 -7.97
C SER A 116 -16.35 25.33 -6.55
N THR A 117 -17.16 24.28 -6.30
CA THR A 117 -17.77 23.99 -4.99
C THR A 117 -16.75 23.94 -3.85
N TRP A 118 -15.51 23.57 -4.14
CA TRP A 118 -14.47 23.31 -3.15
C TRP A 118 -13.47 24.46 -2.97
N ASP A 119 -13.62 25.57 -3.69
CA ASP A 119 -12.63 26.66 -3.74
C ASP A 119 -12.65 27.54 -2.48
N ASP A 120 -13.84 27.82 -1.95
CA ASP A 120 -14.07 28.72 -0.81
C ASP A 120 -14.10 28.00 0.55
N LEU A 121 -14.09 26.66 0.55
CA LEU A 121 -13.92 25.92 1.79
C LEU A 121 -12.55 26.31 2.34
N PRO A 122 -12.44 26.77 3.60
CA PRO A 122 -11.14 26.86 4.25
C PRO A 122 -10.62 25.44 4.33
N SER A 123 -9.90 25.02 3.30
CA SER A 123 -8.52 24.64 3.43
C SER A 123 -8.07 24.91 4.85
N ALA A 124 -7.95 23.89 5.69
CA ALA A 124 -7.37 24.02 7.03
C ALA A 124 -5.91 24.56 7.00
N TYR A 125 -5.46 25.06 5.84
CA TYR A 125 -4.12 25.41 5.40
C TYR A 125 -3.77 26.90 5.61
N ASP A 126 -4.76 27.78 5.87
CA ASP A 126 -4.52 29.23 6.07
C ASP A 126 -4.51 29.67 7.55
N SER A 127 -4.86 28.81 8.49
CA SER A 127 -4.62 29.04 9.91
C SER A 127 -3.23 28.53 10.29
N VAL A 128 -2.27 29.44 10.48
CA VAL A 128 -0.93 29.15 11.01
C VAL A 128 -1.01 28.35 12.33
N PRO A 129 -0.23 27.27 12.49
CA PRO A 129 0.37 26.99 13.79
C PRO A 129 1.89 27.00 13.69
N SER A 130 2.49 27.60 14.70
CA SER A 130 3.92 27.68 14.94
C SER A 130 4.59 26.31 15.00
N SER A 131 5.86 26.30 14.61
CA SER A 131 6.82 25.21 14.76
C SER A 131 6.95 24.80 16.23
N ASN A 132 6.18 23.80 16.64
CA ASN A 132 6.45 22.81 17.68
C ASN A 132 5.21 21.94 17.78
N TYR A 133 5.33 20.66 17.44
CA TYR A 133 4.31 19.66 17.75
C TYR A 133 4.49 19.21 19.20
N PRO A 134 3.59 19.50 20.15
CA PRO A 134 3.35 18.60 21.25
C PRO A 134 2.36 17.50 20.80
N ASP A 135 2.44 16.34 21.46
CA ASP A 135 1.55 15.20 21.30
C ASP A 135 0.07 15.63 21.17
N HIS A 136 -0.54 15.35 20.01
CA HIS A 136 -1.98 15.58 19.74
C HIS A 136 -2.92 14.78 20.68
N ALA A 137 -2.40 13.94 21.57
CA ALA A 137 -3.17 13.28 22.61
C ALA A 137 -3.54 14.23 23.78
N ASP A 138 -2.74 15.26 24.07
CA ASP A 138 -2.95 16.13 25.25
C ASP A 138 -3.95 17.28 24.97
N ALA A 139 -4.12 17.69 23.71
CA ALA A 139 -5.01 18.80 23.37
C ALA A 139 -6.51 18.47 23.55
N LEU A 140 -6.90 17.20 23.38
CA LEU A 140 -8.30 16.77 23.44
C LEU A 140 -8.87 16.65 24.86
N LEU A 141 -8.01 16.66 25.89
CA LEU A 141 -8.48 16.63 27.28
C LEU A 141 -8.91 18.01 27.80
N ARG A 142 -8.56 19.10 27.10
CA ARG A 142 -8.83 20.47 27.56
C ARG A 142 -10.16 21.05 27.09
N ASP A 143 -10.74 20.52 26.01
CA ASP A 143 -12.01 21.02 25.43
C ASP A 143 -13.28 20.50 26.12
N SER A 144 -13.15 19.73 27.21
CA SER A 144 -14.30 19.12 27.91
C SER A 144 -15.07 20.08 28.84
N TYR A 145 -14.87 21.41 28.79
CA TYR A 145 -15.48 22.34 29.77
C TYR A 145 -16.15 23.61 29.24
N SER A 146 -16.36 23.79 27.93
CA SER A 146 -17.19 24.90 27.43
C SER A 146 -18.48 24.39 26.78
N GLY A 147 -19.54 24.28 27.59
CA GLY A 147 -20.88 24.02 27.11
C GLY A 147 -21.50 25.29 26.50
N SER A 148 -21.76 25.26 25.19
CA SER A 148 -22.77 26.10 24.55
C SER A 148 -23.43 25.30 23.43
N ASN A 149 -24.68 24.90 23.66
CA ASN A 149 -25.56 24.28 22.68
C ASN A 149 -25.99 25.31 21.63
N THR A 150 -25.39 25.25 20.44
CA THR A 150 -25.98 25.78 19.20
C THR A 150 -25.89 24.70 18.13
N PRO A 151 -26.96 24.45 17.35
CA PRO A 151 -26.91 23.47 16.26
C PRO A 151 -26.01 24.02 15.14
N ASN A 152 -24.78 23.49 15.03
CA ASN A 152 -23.91 23.83 13.91
C ASN A 152 -24.52 23.28 12.60
N PRO A 153 -24.56 24.08 11.52
CA PRO A 153 -24.88 23.54 10.20
C PRO A 153 -23.85 22.48 9.82
N ALA A 154 -24.30 21.41 9.14
CA ALA A 154 -23.41 20.35 8.67
C ALA A 154 -22.33 20.96 7.77
N VAL A 155 -21.11 21.07 8.30
CA VAL A 155 -19.94 21.50 7.53
C VAL A 155 -19.65 20.39 6.53
N PHE A 156 -19.85 20.65 5.24
CA PHE A 156 -19.42 19.73 4.19
C PHE A 156 -17.90 19.57 4.29
N GLU A 157 -17.44 18.35 4.58
CA GLU A 157 -16.02 18.03 4.60
C GLU A 157 -15.51 17.84 3.16
N HIS A 158 -14.35 18.39 2.85
CA HIS A 158 -13.75 18.24 1.52
C HIS A 158 -13.50 16.74 1.23
N PRO A 159 -13.86 16.20 0.04
CA PRO A 159 -13.76 14.77 -0.26
C PRO A 159 -12.33 14.19 -0.19
N CYS A 160 -11.31 15.04 -0.32
CA CYS A 160 -9.90 14.65 -0.24
C CYS A 160 -9.32 14.82 1.17
N ALA A 161 -10.09 15.27 2.18
CA ALA A 161 -9.60 15.47 3.54
C ALA A 161 -8.91 14.23 4.14
N PRO A 162 -9.41 12.99 3.93
CA PRO A 162 -8.72 11.79 4.39
C PRO A 162 -7.34 11.60 3.72
N LEU A 163 -7.21 11.92 2.42
CA LEU A 163 -5.94 11.84 1.69
C LEU A 163 -4.95 12.91 2.15
N THR A 164 -5.42 14.15 2.32
CA THR A 164 -4.63 15.24 2.91
C THR A 164 -4.01 14.79 4.22
N LYS A 165 -4.79 14.19 5.11
CA LYS A 165 -4.33 13.74 6.43
C LYS A 165 -3.22 12.69 6.35
N ILE A 166 -3.30 11.76 5.40
CA ILE A 166 -2.28 10.71 5.22
C ILE A 166 -0.99 11.29 4.63
N ILE A 167 -1.10 12.04 3.54
CA ILE A 167 0.08 12.48 2.78
C ILE A 167 0.80 13.61 3.53
N SER A 168 0.06 14.44 4.26
CA SER A 168 0.58 15.52 5.12
C SER A 168 1.03 15.02 6.51
N SER A 169 1.16 13.70 6.70
CA SER A 169 1.58 13.11 7.98
C SER A 169 3.07 13.31 8.29
N GLY A 170 3.85 13.85 7.34
CA GLY A 170 5.28 14.06 7.48
C GLY A 170 6.11 12.79 7.23
N THR A 171 5.54 11.77 6.60
CA THR A 171 6.22 10.50 6.30
C THR A 171 6.46 10.27 4.81
N PHE A 172 6.17 11.27 3.98
CA PHE A 172 6.37 11.21 2.53
C PHE A 172 7.59 12.02 2.12
N TYR A 173 8.36 11.49 1.18
CA TYR A 173 9.63 12.05 0.74
C TYR A 173 9.76 11.97 -0.78
N TYR A 174 10.45 12.93 -1.38
CA TYR A 174 10.74 12.96 -2.82
C TYR A 174 12.15 13.48 -3.10
N ALA A 175 12.64 13.16 -4.30
CA ALA A 175 13.92 13.63 -4.80
C ALA A 175 13.85 15.10 -5.25
N LEU A 176 14.83 15.92 -4.86
CA LEU A 176 14.92 17.32 -5.29
C LEU A 176 15.60 17.51 -6.64
N GLU A 177 16.26 16.48 -7.17
CA GLU A 177 16.90 16.53 -8.48
C GLU A 177 16.11 15.71 -9.51
N PRO A 178 16.02 16.17 -10.77
CA PRO A 178 15.17 15.55 -11.79
C PRO A 178 15.63 14.14 -12.19
N TYR A 179 16.93 13.87 -12.08
CA TYR A 179 17.53 12.59 -12.51
C TYR A 179 17.86 11.66 -11.35
N TRP A 180 17.38 11.98 -10.14
CA TRP A 180 17.64 11.17 -8.96
C TRP A 180 16.38 10.44 -8.52
N ASP A 181 16.49 9.12 -8.40
CA ASP A 181 15.39 8.26 -7.98
C ASP A 181 15.59 7.83 -6.52
N LEU A 182 14.67 8.27 -5.66
CA LEU A 182 14.65 7.93 -4.24
C LEU A 182 14.08 6.51 -3.97
N SER A 183 13.40 5.90 -4.93
CA SER A 183 12.76 4.59 -4.76
C SER A 183 13.73 3.42 -4.93
N SER A 184 14.79 3.57 -5.73
CA SER A 184 15.77 2.51 -5.94
C SER A 184 16.95 2.58 -4.98
N ARG A 185 17.56 1.43 -4.66
CA ARG A 185 18.81 1.30 -3.90
C ARG A 185 20.05 1.74 -4.69
N LEU A 186 21.15 2.07 -4.00
CA LEU A 186 22.37 2.63 -4.60
C LEU A 186 22.91 1.75 -5.74
N SER A 187 22.99 0.43 -5.56
CA SER A 187 23.51 -0.48 -6.58
C SER A 187 22.74 -0.41 -7.90
N GLN A 188 21.41 -0.31 -7.83
CA GLN A 188 20.55 -0.19 -9.01
C GLN A 188 20.71 1.17 -9.68
N ARG A 189 20.89 2.24 -8.89
CA ARG A 189 21.13 3.59 -9.43
C ARG A 189 22.45 3.67 -10.17
N LEU A 190 23.54 3.16 -9.60
CA LEU A 190 24.86 3.15 -10.23
C LEU A 190 24.86 2.33 -11.53
N ALA A 191 24.21 1.16 -11.54
CA ALA A 191 24.06 0.35 -12.75
C ALA A 191 23.28 1.03 -13.89
N ARG A 192 22.42 2.01 -13.56
CA ARG A 192 21.72 2.84 -14.55
C ARG A 192 22.60 3.97 -15.09
N GLU A 193 23.48 4.54 -14.26
CA GLU A 193 24.37 5.63 -14.68
C GLU A 193 25.35 5.20 -15.79
N ASP A 194 25.71 3.92 -15.83
CA ASP A 194 26.52 3.30 -16.91
C ASP A 194 25.78 3.22 -18.26
N ASN A 195 24.44 3.28 -18.26
CA ASN A 195 23.61 3.26 -19.47
C ASN A 195 23.25 4.70 -19.92
N ILE A 196 23.57 5.05 -21.16
CA ILE A 196 23.42 6.40 -21.74
C ILE A 196 21.95 6.90 -21.79
N ALA A 197 20.97 6.01 -21.63
CA ALA A 197 19.55 6.35 -21.60
C ALA A 197 19.12 6.84 -20.21
N ARG A 198 19.26 8.16 -20.00
CA ARG A 198 18.84 8.88 -18.79
C ARG A 198 17.34 9.13 -18.82
N ASP A 199 16.53 8.15 -18.38
CA ASP A 199 15.08 8.33 -18.31
C ASP A 199 14.60 8.48 -16.86
N THR A 200 14.06 9.66 -16.55
CA THR A 200 13.34 10.02 -15.32
C THR A 200 12.15 9.10 -15.01
N GLY A 201 11.68 8.32 -16.01
CA GLY A 201 10.69 7.26 -15.83
C GLY A 201 11.22 5.97 -15.18
N THR A 202 12.53 5.87 -14.90
CA THR A 202 13.10 4.64 -14.30
C THR A 202 13.11 4.72 -12.78
N TYR A 203 12.12 4.10 -12.15
CA TYR A 203 11.96 4.01 -10.70
C TYR A 203 11.57 2.60 -10.27
N ASP A 204 11.71 2.30 -8.98
CA ASP A 204 11.19 1.09 -8.36
C ASP A 204 9.70 1.30 -8.01
N ASP A 205 8.84 0.73 -8.84
CA ASP A 205 7.39 0.87 -8.76
C ASP A 205 6.84 0.46 -7.39
N ARG A 206 7.48 -0.50 -6.70
CA ARG A 206 7.05 -1.02 -5.39
C ARG A 206 7.00 0.05 -4.31
N PHE A 207 7.77 1.13 -4.47
CA PHE A 207 7.94 2.17 -3.45
C PHE A 207 7.41 3.54 -3.86
N ILE A 208 6.95 3.73 -5.11
CA ILE A 208 6.28 4.97 -5.52
C ILE A 208 4.81 4.92 -5.09
N TRP A 209 4.50 5.62 -4.01
CA TRP A 209 3.19 5.56 -3.37
C TRP A 209 2.09 6.30 -4.12
N ASN A 210 2.45 7.32 -4.90
CA ASN A 210 1.52 8.06 -5.74
C ASN A 210 1.47 7.53 -7.19
N GLU A 211 1.96 6.31 -7.45
CA GLU A 211 2.03 5.72 -8.79
C GLU A 211 0.67 5.79 -9.50
N TYR A 212 -0.40 5.41 -8.81
CA TYR A 212 -1.74 5.39 -9.40
C TYR A 212 -2.20 6.77 -9.87
N ILE A 213 -2.09 7.80 -9.01
CA ILE A 213 -2.57 9.15 -9.33
C ILE A 213 -1.64 9.89 -10.31
N VAL A 214 -0.36 9.52 -10.37
CA VAL A 214 0.63 10.16 -11.24
C VAL A 214 0.73 9.50 -12.62
N ARG A 215 0.27 8.24 -12.76
CA ARG A 215 0.44 7.42 -13.98
C ARG A 215 0.02 8.15 -15.26
N SER A 216 -1.13 8.84 -15.24
CA SER A 216 -1.63 9.57 -16.41
C SER A 216 -0.69 10.71 -16.86
N LEU A 217 0.02 11.35 -15.93
CA LEU A 217 1.01 12.38 -16.22
C LEU A 217 2.33 11.79 -16.72
N LEU A 218 2.70 10.60 -16.25
CA LEU A 218 3.85 9.87 -16.77
C LEU A 218 3.60 9.38 -18.20
N ASP A 219 2.41 8.84 -18.48
CA ASP A 219 1.99 8.45 -19.84
C ASP A 219 1.97 9.65 -20.78
N PHE A 220 1.57 10.83 -20.30
CA PHE A 220 1.64 12.09 -21.04
C PHE A 220 3.09 12.47 -21.35
N ARG A 221 3.97 12.46 -20.33
CA ARG A 221 5.41 12.74 -20.47
C ARG A 221 6.07 11.82 -21.50
N GLU A 222 5.75 10.53 -21.50
CA GLU A 222 6.34 9.54 -22.43
C GLU A 222 6.01 9.81 -23.90
N ARG A 223 4.90 10.52 -24.17
CA ARG A 223 4.45 10.89 -25.52
C ARG A 223 5.06 12.20 -26.01
N LEU A 224 5.65 13.00 -25.13
CA LEU A 224 6.36 14.23 -25.51
C LEU A 224 7.62 13.88 -26.31
N ASP A 225 8.03 14.81 -27.17
CA ASP A 225 9.32 14.71 -27.85
C ASP A 225 10.48 14.79 -26.83
N HIS A 226 11.70 14.44 -27.27
CA HIS A 226 12.84 14.35 -26.38
C HIS A 226 13.19 15.69 -25.70
N GLN A 227 13.03 16.82 -26.41
CA GLN A 227 13.36 18.13 -25.85
C GLN A 227 12.30 18.57 -24.84
N GLU A 228 11.02 18.38 -25.15
CA GLU A 228 9.92 18.69 -24.24
C GLU A 228 9.94 17.80 -22.99
N ARG A 229 10.37 16.54 -23.15
CA ARG A 229 10.57 15.60 -22.04
C ARG A 229 11.69 16.04 -21.08
N ASP A 230 12.82 16.47 -21.62
CA ASP A 230 13.92 17.05 -20.82
C ASP A 230 13.47 18.35 -20.13
N ASP A 231 12.68 19.18 -20.82
CA ASP A 231 12.14 20.41 -20.25
C ASP A 231 11.18 20.13 -19.08
N ILE A 232 10.20 19.22 -19.24
CA ILE A 232 9.22 18.91 -18.18
C ILE A 232 9.90 18.29 -16.95
N ASP A 233 10.94 17.48 -17.15
CA ASP A 233 11.76 16.90 -16.08
C ASP A 233 12.52 17.98 -15.32
N LYS A 234 13.21 18.88 -16.03
CA LYS A 234 13.91 20.02 -15.43
C LYS A 234 12.98 20.98 -14.69
N CYS A 235 11.74 21.13 -15.14
CA CYS A 235 10.74 21.92 -14.42
C CYS A 235 10.35 21.27 -13.08
N GLN A 236 10.43 19.93 -12.99
CA GLN A 236 9.98 19.12 -11.85
C GLN A 236 8.52 19.37 -11.49
N PHE A 237 7.67 19.46 -12.53
CA PHE A 237 6.23 19.59 -12.32
C PHE A 237 5.64 18.33 -11.68
N ILE A 238 6.18 17.17 -12.00
CA ILE A 238 5.71 15.86 -11.52
C ILE A 238 6.61 15.40 -10.37
N VAL A 239 5.99 15.04 -9.24
CA VAL A 239 6.69 14.56 -8.03
C VAL A 239 6.38 13.08 -7.83
N LEU A 240 7.42 12.26 -7.76
CA LEU A 240 7.32 10.86 -7.34
C LEU A 240 7.68 10.76 -5.85
N ALA A 241 6.75 10.24 -5.04
CA ALA A 241 6.87 10.22 -3.59
C ALA A 241 6.97 8.79 -3.05
N ILE A 242 7.94 8.56 -2.17
CA ILE A 242 7.98 7.36 -1.33
C ILE A 242 7.32 7.66 0.02
N GLN A 243 6.82 6.63 0.71
CA GLN A 243 6.49 6.70 2.13
C GLN A 243 7.52 5.93 2.95
N GLY A 244 7.87 6.45 4.13
CA GLY A 244 8.76 5.78 5.07
C GLY A 244 9.56 6.76 5.91
N TYR A 245 10.90 6.72 5.78
CA TYR A 245 11.81 7.60 6.51
C TYR A 245 13.06 7.92 5.68
N VAL A 246 13.51 9.17 5.75
CA VAL A 246 14.83 9.58 5.29
C VAL A 246 15.47 10.48 6.34
N GLY A 247 16.71 10.17 6.70
CA GLY A 247 17.53 10.98 7.59
C GLY A 247 18.99 11.02 7.13
N VAL A 248 19.66 12.15 7.38
CA VAL A 248 21.03 12.43 6.93
C VAL A 248 21.77 13.19 8.04
N HIS A 249 23.00 12.78 8.34
CA HIS A 249 23.92 13.55 9.19
C HIS A 249 25.30 13.66 8.56
N ASN A 250 25.85 14.88 8.60
CA ASN A 250 27.23 15.17 8.19
C ASN A 250 28.08 15.42 9.43
N PHE A 251 29.28 14.84 9.49
CA PHE A 251 30.16 14.99 10.64
C PHE A 251 31.63 14.76 10.26
N PRO A 252 32.57 15.40 10.99
CA PRO A 252 33.99 15.13 10.82
C PRO A 252 34.35 13.75 11.39
N LEU A 253 35.16 13.01 10.66
CA LEU A 253 35.84 11.81 11.14
C LEU A 253 37.23 12.16 11.70
N PRO A 254 37.75 11.33 12.63
CA PRO A 254 39.11 11.48 13.12
C PRO A 254 40.12 11.56 11.96
N ALA A 255 40.96 12.61 11.98
CA ALA A 255 42.02 12.81 11.01
C ALA A 255 43.12 11.74 11.17
N PRO A 256 43.86 11.40 10.10
CA PRO A 256 45.04 10.55 10.22
C PRO A 256 46.08 11.20 11.17
N PRO A 257 46.94 10.39 11.82
CA PRO A 257 47.92 10.86 12.81
C PRO A 257 49.01 11.80 12.26
N THR A 258 49.00 12.15 10.97
CA THR A 258 49.96 13.05 10.32
C THR A 258 49.22 14.17 9.58
N ASN A 259 49.12 15.35 10.21
CA ASN A 259 48.78 16.68 9.65
C ASN A 259 47.73 16.76 8.50
N GLY A 260 46.67 15.96 8.54
CA GLY A 260 45.56 16.04 7.59
C GLY A 260 44.39 16.88 8.09
N SER A 261 43.68 17.54 7.18
CA SER A 261 42.34 18.07 7.47
C SER A 261 41.40 16.92 7.86
N PRO A 262 40.48 17.11 8.82
CA PRO A 262 39.48 16.10 9.15
C PRO A 262 38.61 15.79 7.93
N MET A 263 38.45 14.50 7.62
CA MET A 263 37.59 14.04 6.55
C MET A 263 36.13 14.21 6.98
N VAL A 264 35.30 14.81 6.14
CA VAL A 264 33.86 14.90 6.40
C VAL A 264 33.19 13.65 5.85
N ALA A 265 32.35 13.03 6.66
CA ALA A 265 31.54 11.90 6.26
C ALA A 265 30.05 12.20 6.44
N THR A 266 29.26 11.46 5.66
CA THR A 266 27.81 11.49 5.70
C THR A 266 27.30 10.11 6.05
N VAL A 267 26.41 10.02 7.04
CA VAL A 267 25.62 8.80 7.29
C VAL A 267 24.16 9.11 7.01
N SER A 268 23.54 8.26 6.20
CA SER A 268 22.14 8.41 5.79
C SER A 268 21.40 7.09 5.99
N LEU A 269 20.12 7.20 6.30
CA LEU A 269 19.22 6.04 6.41
C LEU A 269 17.97 6.32 5.59
N ILE A 270 17.66 5.42 4.66
CA ILE A 270 16.48 5.50 3.81
C ILE A 270 15.64 4.25 4.02
N SER A 271 14.40 4.42 4.46
CA SER A 271 13.41 3.35 4.55
C SER A 271 12.25 3.61 3.60
N ARG A 272 11.99 2.65 2.73
CA ARG A 272 10.94 2.67 1.71
C ARG A 272 9.88 1.63 2.05
N LEU A 273 8.67 2.10 2.35
CA LEU A 273 7.52 1.24 2.60
C LEU A 273 6.89 0.84 1.26
N GLY A 274 6.65 -0.46 1.05
CA GLY A 274 5.97 -0.95 -0.15
C GLY A 274 4.45 -0.74 -0.09
N TRP A 275 3.84 -0.35 -1.21
CA TRP A 275 2.39 -0.07 -1.26
C TRP A 275 1.52 -1.29 -1.61
N LYS A 276 2.08 -2.32 -2.28
CA LYS A 276 1.32 -3.45 -2.84
C LYS A 276 0.41 -4.20 -1.85
N ARG A 277 0.79 -4.24 -0.56
CA ARG A 277 -0.03 -4.78 0.54
C ARG A 277 -0.01 -3.83 1.74
N ALA A 278 -0.19 -2.54 1.48
CA ALA A 278 -0.30 -1.52 2.51
C ALA A 278 -1.66 -1.58 3.23
N GLY A 279 -1.64 -1.33 4.54
CA GLY A 279 -2.85 -1.23 5.34
C GLY A 279 -2.55 -1.13 6.83
N THR A 280 -3.60 -0.96 7.64
CA THR A 280 -3.44 -0.75 9.09
C THR A 280 -3.16 -2.06 9.84
N ARG A 281 -2.67 -1.93 11.08
CA ARG A 281 -2.10 -3.00 11.89
C ARG A 281 -2.97 -4.25 12.08
N PHE A 282 -4.29 -4.10 12.09
CA PHE A 282 -5.22 -5.24 12.25
C PHE A 282 -5.99 -5.59 10.99
N ASN A 283 -5.99 -4.71 9.97
CA ASN A 283 -6.70 -4.95 8.72
C ASN A 283 -5.84 -5.74 7.73
N THR A 284 -4.52 -5.50 7.70
CA THR A 284 -3.63 -6.09 6.69
C THR A 284 -2.48 -6.84 7.33
N ARG A 285 -2.51 -8.18 7.23
CA ARG A 285 -1.47 -9.10 7.74
C ARG A 285 -1.18 -10.20 6.73
N GLY A 286 -0.05 -10.86 6.92
CA GLY A 286 0.35 -11.98 6.08
C GLY A 286 0.71 -11.60 4.66
N VAL A 287 0.62 -12.59 3.78
CA VAL A 287 0.88 -12.49 2.33
C VAL A 287 -0.43 -12.41 1.54
N ASP A 288 -0.39 -11.81 0.34
CA ASP A 288 -1.45 -11.95 -0.67
C ASP A 288 -1.17 -13.11 -1.65
N ASP A 289 -2.07 -13.30 -2.61
CA ASP A 289 -1.93 -14.32 -3.66
C ASP A 289 -0.75 -14.08 -4.61
N ASP A 290 -0.24 -12.85 -4.71
CA ASP A 290 0.89 -12.46 -5.55
C ASP A 290 2.22 -12.47 -4.79
N GLY A 291 2.23 -12.91 -3.53
CA GLY A 291 3.45 -13.01 -2.74
C GLY A 291 3.89 -11.71 -2.07
N HIS A 292 3.08 -10.65 -2.10
CA HIS A 292 3.39 -9.41 -1.39
C HIS A 292 3.03 -9.54 0.08
N CYS A 293 3.96 -9.15 0.96
CA CYS A 293 3.76 -9.18 2.40
C CYS A 293 3.28 -7.83 2.92
N ALA A 294 2.39 -7.87 3.91
CA ALA A 294 1.98 -6.68 4.64
C ALA A 294 3.18 -6.01 5.35
N ASN A 295 3.16 -4.69 5.44
CA ASN A 295 4.20 -3.87 6.10
C ASN A 295 5.62 -4.19 5.59
N PHE A 296 5.75 -4.43 4.27
CA PHE A 296 7.05 -4.65 3.64
C PHE A 296 7.85 -3.35 3.58
N VAL A 297 9.03 -3.33 4.17
CA VAL A 297 9.93 -2.16 4.17
C VAL A 297 11.32 -2.59 3.74
N GLU A 298 11.89 -1.87 2.78
CA GLU A 298 13.31 -1.90 2.47
C GLU A 298 14.01 -0.77 3.23
N THR A 299 15.09 -1.07 3.94
CA THR A 299 15.90 -0.08 4.65
C THR A 299 17.36 -0.15 4.17
N GLU A 300 17.86 0.97 3.69
CA GLU A 300 19.23 1.16 3.17
C GLU A 300 20.00 2.11 4.11
N THR A 301 21.11 1.62 4.67
CA THR A 301 22.10 2.45 5.37
C THR A 301 23.19 2.85 4.39
N ILE A 302 23.43 4.16 4.23
CA ILE A 302 24.48 4.72 3.38
C ILE A 302 25.51 5.41 4.25
N PHE A 303 26.79 5.14 3.99
CA PHE A 303 27.90 5.85 4.61
C PHE A 303 28.87 6.32 3.54
N SER A 304 29.04 7.62 3.42
CA SER A 304 29.76 8.26 2.31
C SER A 304 30.90 9.12 2.83
N THR A 305 32.05 9.01 2.16
CA THR A 305 33.24 9.86 2.30
C THR A 305 33.65 10.39 0.93
N ASP A 306 34.65 11.26 0.86
CA ASP A 306 35.25 11.72 -0.40
C ASP A 306 35.95 10.61 -1.21
N MET A 307 36.24 9.45 -0.59
CA MET A 307 36.88 8.31 -1.26
C MET A 307 35.89 7.22 -1.67
N ASN A 308 35.01 6.81 -0.74
CA ASN A 308 34.16 5.63 -0.92
C ASN A 308 32.75 5.89 -0.43
N CYS A 309 31.79 5.21 -1.06
CA CYS A 309 30.40 5.12 -0.62
C CYS A 309 30.02 3.67 -0.30
N PHE A 310 29.60 3.43 0.94
CA PHE A 310 29.04 2.19 1.43
C PHE A 310 27.51 2.23 1.35
N SER A 311 26.90 1.11 0.94
CA SER A 311 25.45 0.87 1.04
C SER A 311 25.18 -0.54 1.56
N TYR A 312 24.29 -0.64 2.55
CA TYR A 312 23.79 -1.91 3.07
C TYR A 312 22.26 -1.91 3.15
N VAL A 313 21.64 -2.86 2.46
CA VAL A 313 20.20 -3.03 2.35
C VAL A 313 19.73 -4.22 3.18
N GLN A 314 18.60 -4.05 3.84
CA GLN A 314 17.89 -5.13 4.54
C GLN A 314 16.39 -4.90 4.44
N VAL A 315 15.60 -5.96 4.59
CA VAL A 315 14.14 -5.86 4.47
C VAL A 315 13.44 -6.36 5.73
N ARG A 316 12.19 -5.93 5.90
CA ARG A 316 11.28 -6.50 6.89
C ARG A 316 9.88 -6.60 6.33
N GLY A 317 9.05 -7.43 6.94
CA GLY A 317 7.65 -7.56 6.59
C GLY A 317 6.96 -8.66 7.38
N SER A 318 5.64 -8.72 7.25
CA SER A 318 4.82 -9.75 7.90
C SER A 318 5.29 -11.17 7.55
N VAL A 319 4.94 -12.14 8.39
CA VAL A 319 5.20 -13.54 8.09
C VAL A 319 4.49 -13.90 6.77
N PRO A 320 5.18 -14.49 5.77
CA PRO A 320 4.70 -14.64 4.40
C PRO A 320 3.74 -15.83 4.28
N LEU A 321 2.70 -15.84 5.09
CA LEU A 321 1.65 -16.87 5.14
C LEU A 321 0.30 -16.17 5.16
N PHE A 322 -0.77 -16.89 4.81
CA PHE A 322 -2.13 -16.38 4.98
C PHE A 322 -2.54 -16.53 6.44
N TRP A 323 -2.51 -15.44 7.21
CA TRP A 323 -2.89 -15.45 8.61
C TRP A 323 -3.53 -14.14 9.05
N GLU A 324 -4.38 -14.25 10.06
CA GLU A 324 -5.12 -13.17 10.68
C GLU A 324 -4.99 -13.22 12.19
N GLN A 325 -5.34 -12.11 12.84
CA GLN A 325 -5.39 -12.00 14.28
C GLN A 325 -6.80 -11.61 14.70
N GLN A 326 -7.57 -12.57 15.21
CA GLN A 326 -8.98 -12.38 15.58
C GLN A 326 -9.14 -12.19 17.10
N GLY A 327 -10.06 -11.30 17.51
CA GLY A 327 -10.47 -11.09 18.91
C GLY A 327 -10.53 -9.62 19.36
N LEU A 328 -11.45 -9.27 20.27
CA LEU A 328 -11.41 -8.00 21.00
C LEU A 328 -10.20 -7.97 21.94
N GLN A 329 -9.52 -6.82 22.06
CA GLN A 329 -8.32 -6.66 22.91
C GLN A 329 -8.52 -7.14 24.36
N THR A 330 -9.75 -7.12 24.87
CA THR A 330 -10.13 -7.53 26.22
C THR A 330 -10.19 -9.04 26.46
N PHE A 331 -10.30 -9.89 25.42
CA PHE A 331 -10.50 -11.34 25.57
C PHE A 331 -9.40 -12.21 24.95
N GLY A 332 -8.27 -11.60 24.58
CA GLY A 332 -7.11 -12.29 24.01
C GLY A 332 -7.18 -12.41 22.49
N GLN A 333 -6.08 -12.03 21.84
CA GLN A 333 -5.96 -12.10 20.38
C GLN A 333 -5.40 -13.47 19.96
N ARG A 334 -6.12 -14.20 19.10
CA ARG A 334 -5.68 -15.51 18.59
C ARG A 334 -5.16 -15.37 17.16
N ILE A 335 -3.98 -15.95 16.91
CA ILE A 335 -3.41 -16.07 15.57
C ILE A 335 -4.03 -17.28 14.88
N GLN A 336 -4.57 -17.07 13.68
CA GLN A 336 -5.16 -18.11 12.86
C GLN A 336 -4.56 -18.07 11.45
N ILE A 337 -4.07 -19.22 10.97
CA ILE A 337 -3.68 -19.39 9.56
C ILE A 337 -4.97 -19.69 8.79
N THR A 338 -5.32 -18.83 7.83
CA THR A 338 -6.62 -18.84 7.16
C THR A 338 -6.61 -19.70 5.89
N ARG A 339 -5.50 -19.71 5.14
CA ARG A 339 -5.38 -20.46 3.88
C ARG A 339 -4.10 -21.33 3.86
N PRO A 340 -4.04 -22.41 4.65
CA PRO A 340 -2.82 -23.21 4.81
C PRO A 340 -2.34 -23.86 3.50
N GLN A 341 -3.26 -24.33 2.65
CA GLN A 341 -2.91 -24.95 1.36
C GLN A 341 -2.42 -23.92 0.33
N ALA A 342 -2.99 -22.71 0.32
CA ALA A 342 -2.56 -21.63 -0.57
C ALA A 342 -1.26 -20.95 -0.09
N SER A 343 -0.87 -21.16 1.18
CA SER A 343 0.30 -20.49 1.75
C SER A 343 1.62 -20.92 1.10
N GLN A 344 1.78 -22.17 0.65
CA GLN A 344 3.04 -22.61 0.03
C GLN A 344 3.32 -21.89 -1.32
N PRO A 345 2.39 -21.85 -2.29
CA PRO A 345 2.62 -21.09 -3.53
C PRO A 345 2.88 -19.60 -3.31
N ALA A 346 2.13 -18.94 -2.43
CA ALA A 346 2.34 -17.53 -2.12
C ALA A 346 3.70 -17.29 -1.43
N PHE A 347 4.10 -18.19 -0.54
CA PHE A 347 5.40 -18.18 0.12
C PHE A 347 6.55 -18.32 -0.89
N GLU A 348 6.48 -19.29 -1.80
CA GLU A 348 7.49 -19.51 -2.84
C GLU A 348 7.59 -18.29 -3.77
N ARG A 349 6.46 -17.70 -4.16
CA ARG A 349 6.44 -16.48 -4.96
C ARG A 349 7.08 -15.30 -4.23
N HIS A 350 6.80 -15.14 -2.94
CA HIS A 350 7.43 -14.11 -2.12
C HIS A 350 8.96 -14.25 -2.10
N PHE A 351 9.46 -15.46 -1.81
CA PHE A 351 10.91 -15.69 -1.75
C PHE A 351 11.56 -15.64 -3.13
N LEU A 352 10.86 -16.05 -4.20
CA LEU A 352 11.33 -15.87 -5.57
C LEU A 352 11.60 -14.39 -5.86
N GLN A 353 10.61 -13.53 -5.64
CA GLN A 353 10.73 -12.07 -5.83
C GLN A 353 11.90 -11.49 -5.03
N LEU A 354 12.05 -11.90 -3.76
CA LEU A 354 13.16 -11.45 -2.94
C LEU A 354 14.51 -11.94 -3.46
N THR A 355 14.58 -13.17 -3.95
CA THR A 355 15.84 -13.72 -4.45
C THR A 355 16.26 -13.14 -5.80
N GLU A 356 15.29 -12.85 -6.67
CA GLU A 356 15.53 -12.16 -7.95
C GLU A 356 16.00 -10.73 -7.71
N GLU A 357 15.40 -10.03 -6.76
CA GLU A 357 15.77 -8.66 -6.46
C GLU A 357 17.10 -8.60 -5.67
N TYR A 358 17.23 -9.35 -4.58
CA TYR A 358 18.29 -9.12 -3.60
C TYR A 358 19.39 -10.18 -3.55
N GLY A 359 19.27 -11.26 -4.33
CA GLY A 359 20.17 -12.42 -4.25
C GLY A 359 19.77 -13.37 -3.11
N ALA A 360 20.72 -13.80 -2.27
CA ALA A 360 20.38 -14.71 -1.18
C ALA A 360 19.54 -14.03 -0.08
N VAL A 361 18.66 -14.78 0.58
CA VAL A 361 17.74 -14.26 1.62
C VAL A 361 17.87 -15.07 2.89
N HIS A 362 18.26 -14.44 4.00
CA HIS A 362 18.22 -15.09 5.31
C HIS A 362 17.18 -14.42 6.21
N ALA A 363 16.13 -15.17 6.55
CA ALA A 363 15.08 -14.67 7.42
C ALA A 363 15.48 -14.75 8.90
N VAL A 364 15.24 -13.68 9.66
CA VAL A 364 15.37 -13.65 11.12
C VAL A 364 13.97 -13.50 11.72
N ASN A 365 13.44 -14.60 12.22
CA ASN A 365 12.11 -14.68 12.79
C ASN A 365 12.15 -14.41 14.29
N LEU A 366 11.55 -13.30 14.72
CA LEU A 366 11.55 -12.82 16.12
C LEU A 366 10.31 -13.24 16.91
N LEU A 367 9.47 -14.11 16.34
CA LEU A 367 8.31 -14.67 17.00
C LEU A 367 8.72 -15.54 18.19
N GLY A 368 8.00 -15.36 19.30
CA GLY A 368 8.22 -16.06 20.56
C GLY A 368 7.82 -17.53 20.51
N THR A 369 8.31 -18.26 21.50
CA THR A 369 8.14 -19.72 21.64
C THR A 369 6.87 -20.13 22.39
N LYS A 370 6.06 -19.17 22.88
CA LYS A 370 4.85 -19.44 23.68
C LYS A 370 3.56 -19.35 22.85
N GLU A 371 2.76 -20.41 22.99
CA GLU A 371 1.35 -20.72 22.65
C GLU A 371 0.64 -20.00 21.48
N ASN A 372 0.74 -18.68 21.30
CA ASN A 372 0.09 -17.98 20.17
C ASN A 372 1.03 -17.77 18.96
N GLU A 373 2.28 -17.37 19.19
CA GLU A 373 3.25 -17.10 18.10
C GLU A 373 3.94 -18.39 17.60
N ALA A 374 3.94 -19.46 18.42
CA ALA A 374 4.63 -20.72 18.13
C ALA A 374 4.08 -21.47 16.91
N SER A 375 2.75 -21.44 16.70
CA SER A 375 2.10 -22.09 15.56
C SER A 375 2.52 -21.45 14.24
N LEU A 376 2.61 -20.12 14.21
CA LEU A 376 3.03 -19.33 13.06
C LEU A 376 4.53 -19.52 12.77
N THR A 377 5.37 -19.56 13.81
CA THR A 377 6.80 -19.93 13.69
C THR A 377 6.99 -21.32 13.10
N ALA A 378 6.25 -22.31 13.60
CA ALA A 378 6.33 -23.68 13.09
C ALA A 378 5.87 -23.77 11.64
N ALA A 379 4.79 -23.06 11.27
CA ALA A 379 4.32 -23.01 9.90
C ALA A 379 5.36 -22.38 8.96
N TYR A 380 5.96 -21.25 9.35
CA TYR A 380 7.00 -20.59 8.56
C TYR A 380 8.19 -21.53 8.36
N ALA A 381 8.69 -22.17 9.41
CA ALA A 381 9.80 -23.12 9.29
C ALA A 381 9.49 -24.27 8.32
N ARG A 382 8.25 -24.80 8.34
CA ARG A 382 7.82 -25.84 7.38
C ARG A 382 7.79 -25.33 5.94
N HIS A 383 7.18 -24.17 5.69
CA HIS A 383 7.09 -23.61 4.34
C HIS A 383 8.47 -23.27 3.75
N LEU A 384 9.38 -22.74 4.57
CA LEU A 384 10.77 -22.51 4.16
C LEU A 384 11.50 -23.82 3.85
N GLN A 385 11.29 -24.86 4.66
CA GLN A 385 11.92 -26.16 4.42
C GLN A 385 11.44 -26.81 3.11
N ILE A 386 10.17 -26.62 2.74
CA ILE A 386 9.65 -27.07 1.45
C ILE A 386 10.26 -26.22 0.32
N ALA A 387 10.26 -24.89 0.47
CA ALA A 387 10.80 -23.97 -0.53
C ALA A 387 12.30 -24.19 -0.80
N ARG A 388 13.07 -24.69 0.18
CA ARG A 388 14.47 -25.07 0.00
C ARG A 388 14.69 -26.14 -1.08
N ASN A 389 13.70 -26.96 -1.41
CA ASN A 389 13.79 -27.89 -2.53
C ASN A 389 13.99 -27.16 -3.87
N THR A 390 13.46 -25.95 -3.98
CA THR A 390 13.55 -25.10 -5.18
C THR A 390 14.73 -24.12 -5.09
N PHE A 391 14.88 -23.43 -3.96
CA PHE A 391 15.85 -22.33 -3.81
C PHE A 391 17.20 -22.77 -3.22
N GLY A 392 17.33 -24.01 -2.76
CA GLY A 392 18.55 -24.53 -2.16
C GLY A 392 19.06 -23.69 -0.99
N ASN A 393 20.36 -23.39 -1.01
CA ASN A 393 21.03 -22.60 0.03
C ASN A 393 20.87 -21.08 -0.13
N SER A 394 20.15 -20.62 -1.17
CA SER A 394 19.87 -19.20 -1.37
C SER A 394 18.84 -18.66 -0.37
N ILE A 395 18.13 -19.53 0.36
CA ILE A 395 17.21 -19.13 1.43
C ILE A 395 17.55 -19.77 2.78
N GLY A 396 17.48 -18.98 3.85
CA GLY A 396 17.75 -19.40 5.22
C GLY A 396 16.78 -18.83 6.23
N LEU A 397 16.77 -19.42 7.43
CA LEU A 397 15.92 -18.98 8.55
C LEU A 397 16.66 -19.21 9.88
N THR A 398 16.67 -18.18 10.71
CA THR A 398 17.02 -18.26 12.13
C THR A 398 15.81 -17.84 12.95
N ASN A 399 15.33 -18.74 13.81
CA ASN A 399 14.35 -18.39 14.84
C ASN A 399 15.09 -17.83 16.05
N PHE A 400 14.85 -16.56 16.37
CA PHE A 400 15.53 -15.86 17.45
C PHE A 400 14.51 -15.43 18.51
N ASP A 401 14.54 -16.07 19.68
CA ASP A 401 13.64 -15.73 20.79
C ASP A 401 14.08 -14.42 21.46
N PHE A 402 13.59 -13.32 20.90
CA PHE A 402 13.87 -11.97 21.36
C PHE A 402 13.48 -11.76 22.83
N HIS A 403 12.35 -12.33 23.27
CA HIS A 403 11.87 -12.16 24.64
C HIS A 403 12.81 -12.82 25.64
N ASN A 404 13.28 -14.03 25.33
CA ASN A 404 14.25 -14.71 26.18
C ASN A 404 15.61 -13.99 26.19
N ALA A 405 16.06 -13.49 25.04
CA ALA A 405 17.31 -12.73 24.93
C ALA A 405 17.29 -11.46 25.82
N VAL A 406 16.18 -10.71 25.82
CA VAL A 406 16.00 -9.53 26.67
C VAL A 406 15.87 -9.90 28.15
N ARG A 407 15.24 -11.04 28.48
CA ARG A 407 15.02 -11.45 29.88
C ARG A 407 16.32 -11.66 30.66
N LEU A 408 17.36 -12.18 30.01
CA LEU A 408 18.55 -12.65 30.71
C LEU A 408 19.49 -11.51 31.14
N TYR A 409 19.63 -10.42 30.35
CA TYR A 409 20.47 -9.26 30.72
C TYR A 409 20.02 -7.93 30.06
N GLY A 410 18.73 -7.78 29.75
CA GLY A 410 18.21 -6.60 29.05
C GLY A 410 18.56 -6.58 27.56
N HIS A 411 18.30 -5.43 26.92
CA HIS A 411 18.43 -5.28 25.46
C HIS A 411 19.89 -5.32 24.96
N ASP A 412 20.87 -4.94 25.78
CA ASP A 412 22.31 -5.07 25.45
C ASP A 412 22.71 -6.52 25.14
N ASN A 413 22.01 -7.48 25.75
CA ASN A 413 22.25 -8.90 25.52
C ASN A 413 21.84 -9.36 24.12
N VAL A 414 20.83 -8.73 23.52
CA VAL A 414 20.30 -9.13 22.22
C VAL A 414 21.39 -9.02 21.16
N MET A 415 22.18 -7.94 21.18
CA MET A 415 23.31 -7.76 20.28
C MET A 415 24.35 -8.87 20.43
N ARG A 416 24.68 -9.24 21.68
CA ARG A 416 25.62 -10.33 21.97
C ARG A 416 25.10 -11.67 21.46
N GLU A 417 23.85 -12.01 21.79
CA GLU A 417 23.26 -13.29 21.37
C GLU A 417 23.10 -13.38 19.85
N LEU A 418 22.71 -12.28 19.18
CA LEU A 418 22.61 -12.25 17.72
C LEU A 418 23.96 -12.50 17.05
N ARG A 419 25.05 -11.87 17.55
CA ARG A 419 26.42 -12.06 17.04
C ARG A 419 27.01 -13.44 17.35
N ARG A 420 26.46 -14.18 18.31
CA ARG A 420 26.88 -15.55 18.63
C ARG A 420 26.18 -16.61 17.78
N GLN A 421 25.12 -16.24 17.05
CA GLN A 421 24.46 -17.14 16.12
C GLN A 421 25.33 -17.33 14.87
N GLU A 422 25.99 -18.49 14.74
CA GLU A 422 26.81 -18.82 13.55
C GLU A 422 26.01 -18.65 12.25
N SER A 423 24.74 -19.07 12.26
CA SER A 423 23.82 -18.90 11.12
C SER A 423 23.61 -17.44 10.68
N ILE A 424 23.82 -16.46 11.56
CA ILE A 424 23.72 -15.04 11.23
C ILE A 424 25.10 -14.52 10.83
N THR A 425 26.14 -14.79 11.62
CA THR A 425 27.51 -14.31 11.34
C THR A 425 28.03 -14.81 10.00
N ASP A 426 27.81 -16.09 9.67
CA ASP A 426 28.18 -16.65 8.36
C ASP A 426 27.50 -15.92 7.19
N GLN A 427 26.26 -15.48 7.38
CA GLN A 427 25.49 -14.79 6.35
C GLN A 427 25.86 -13.33 6.26
N VAL A 428 26.21 -12.67 7.37
CA VAL A 428 26.80 -11.32 7.35
C VAL A 428 28.04 -11.30 6.44
N ASP A 429 28.95 -12.27 6.62
CA ASP A 429 30.18 -12.35 5.82
C ASP A 429 29.90 -12.70 4.35
N LYS A 430 28.93 -13.60 4.08
CA LYS A 430 28.57 -14.02 2.71
C LYS A 430 27.82 -12.95 1.93
N PHE A 431 26.91 -12.22 2.59
CA PHE A 431 26.07 -11.21 1.96
C PHE A 431 26.85 -9.93 1.70
N GLY A 432 27.71 -9.54 2.64
CA GLY A 432 28.55 -8.36 2.53
C GLY A 432 27.72 -7.07 2.37
N PHE A 433 28.27 -6.13 1.61
CA PHE A 433 27.71 -4.81 1.37
C PHE A 433 28.07 -4.33 -0.04
N THR A 434 27.37 -3.30 -0.51
CA THR A 434 27.73 -2.60 -1.73
C THR A 434 28.73 -1.50 -1.40
N MET A 435 29.78 -1.38 -2.20
CA MET A 435 30.78 -0.32 -2.10
C MET A 435 31.06 0.22 -3.49
N ALA A 436 31.08 1.54 -3.61
CA ALA A 436 31.45 2.24 -4.83
C ALA A 436 32.53 3.28 -4.55
N ASP A 437 33.37 3.53 -5.56
CA ASP A 437 34.30 4.65 -5.55
C ASP A 437 33.50 5.96 -5.64
N ALA A 438 33.84 6.94 -4.80
CA ALA A 438 33.14 8.22 -4.79
C ALA A 438 33.39 9.04 -6.06
N GLY A 439 34.62 9.00 -6.60
CA GLY A 439 35.05 9.86 -7.70
C GLY A 439 34.63 9.34 -9.07
N SER A 440 34.72 8.02 -9.31
CA SER A 440 34.33 7.42 -10.59
C SER A 440 32.92 6.85 -10.61
N ALA A 441 32.28 6.68 -9.44
CA ALA A 441 31.02 5.97 -9.27
C ALA A 441 31.09 4.46 -9.62
N ASP A 442 32.29 3.91 -9.84
CA ASP A 442 32.47 2.49 -10.15
C ASP A 442 32.13 1.62 -8.94
N VAL A 443 31.38 0.54 -9.18
CA VAL A 443 31.03 -0.44 -8.15
C VAL A 443 32.23 -1.35 -7.88
N ILE A 444 32.73 -1.32 -6.64
CA ILE A 444 33.88 -2.13 -6.19
C ILE A 444 33.41 -3.49 -5.66
N THR A 445 32.32 -3.52 -4.89
CA THR A 445 31.66 -4.76 -4.45
C THR A 445 30.16 -4.57 -4.43
N LEU A 446 29.43 -5.66 -4.65
CA LEU A 446 27.98 -5.73 -4.56
C LEU A 446 27.57 -6.58 -3.36
N GLN A 447 26.52 -6.13 -2.66
CA GLN A 447 25.83 -6.95 -1.69
C GLN A 447 25.15 -8.14 -2.39
N LYS A 448 25.39 -9.37 -1.91
CA LYS A 448 24.97 -10.63 -2.55
C LYS A 448 23.73 -11.28 -1.93
N GLY A 449 23.23 -10.70 -0.85
CA GLY A 449 22.03 -11.18 -0.16
C GLY A 449 21.56 -10.22 0.91
N ILE A 450 20.38 -10.46 1.48
CA ILE A 450 19.76 -9.60 2.49
C ILE A 450 19.28 -10.41 3.69
N PHE A 451 19.23 -9.74 4.84
CA PHE A 451 18.44 -10.21 5.97
C PHE A 451 16.99 -9.72 5.84
N ARG A 452 16.06 -10.66 5.99
CA ARG A 452 14.62 -10.38 6.11
C ARG A 452 14.20 -10.54 7.57
N THR A 453 13.94 -9.45 8.26
CA THR A 453 13.49 -9.51 9.66
C THR A 453 11.97 -9.54 9.74
N ASN A 454 11.42 -10.42 10.57
CA ASN A 454 9.97 -10.47 10.75
C ASN A 454 9.62 -10.68 12.23
N CYS A 455 8.45 -10.20 12.57
CA CYS A 455 7.87 -10.21 13.90
C CYS A 455 6.35 -10.17 13.75
N LEU A 456 5.59 -10.32 14.84
CA LEU A 456 4.14 -10.25 14.78
C LEU A 456 3.64 -8.92 14.19
N ASP A 457 4.22 -7.79 14.63
CA ASP A 457 3.82 -6.45 14.19
C ASP A 457 4.86 -5.75 13.31
N CYS A 458 6.07 -6.31 13.14
CA CYS A 458 7.16 -5.71 12.36
C CYS A 458 7.43 -4.23 12.67
N LEU A 459 7.42 -3.88 13.96
CA LEU A 459 7.69 -2.56 14.50
C LEU A 459 8.97 -2.53 15.34
N ASP A 460 8.81 -2.55 16.66
CA ASP A 460 9.85 -2.22 17.63
C ASP A 460 10.98 -3.28 17.65
N ARG A 461 10.61 -4.58 17.72
CA ARG A 461 11.57 -5.71 17.74
C ARG A 461 12.40 -5.79 16.45
N THR A 462 11.76 -5.57 15.29
CA THR A 462 12.43 -5.63 13.98
C THR A 462 13.36 -4.45 13.79
N ASN A 463 12.96 -3.23 14.16
CA ASN A 463 13.83 -2.05 14.05
C ASN A 463 15.12 -2.25 14.86
N PHE A 464 15.00 -2.79 16.07
CA PHE A 464 16.14 -3.04 16.95
C PHE A 464 17.12 -4.09 16.38
N VAL A 465 16.62 -5.18 15.79
CA VAL A 465 17.48 -6.19 15.15
C VAL A 465 18.13 -5.65 13.87
N GLN A 466 17.39 -4.88 13.08
CA GLN A 466 17.93 -4.25 11.86
C GLN A 466 19.01 -3.20 12.16
N ASP A 467 18.87 -2.43 13.24
CA ASP A 467 19.90 -1.53 13.76
C ASP A 467 21.19 -2.30 14.07
N ILE A 468 21.09 -3.40 14.84
CA ILE A 468 22.25 -4.25 15.18
C ILE A 468 22.94 -4.80 13.93
N LEU A 469 22.18 -5.28 12.94
CA LEU A 469 22.73 -5.81 11.69
C LEU A 469 23.42 -4.71 10.88
N SER A 470 22.77 -3.55 10.72
CA SER A 470 23.33 -2.37 10.05
C SER A 470 24.65 -1.94 10.69
N ARG A 471 24.68 -1.83 12.02
CA ARG A 471 25.90 -1.53 12.77
C ARG A 471 26.98 -2.58 12.56
N THR A 472 26.64 -3.87 12.61
CA THR A 472 27.63 -4.95 12.47
C THR A 472 28.30 -4.94 11.10
N VAL A 473 27.52 -4.76 10.03
CA VAL A 473 28.06 -4.68 8.66
C VAL A 473 28.88 -3.40 8.45
N LEU A 474 28.43 -2.27 9.02
CA LEU A 474 29.20 -1.02 8.97
C LEU A 474 30.53 -1.14 9.74
N GLU A 475 30.56 -1.81 10.90
CA GLU A 475 31.80 -2.12 11.63
C GLU A 475 32.76 -2.97 10.78
N GLN A 476 32.25 -3.95 10.02
CA GLN A 476 33.08 -4.74 9.09
C GLN A 476 33.66 -3.88 7.97
N TYR A 477 32.85 -3.03 7.32
CA TYR A 477 33.32 -2.09 6.30
C TYR A 477 34.42 -1.17 6.85
N LEU A 478 34.21 -0.54 8.01
CA LEU A 478 35.19 0.37 8.61
C LEU A 478 36.47 -0.37 9.01
N SER A 479 36.37 -1.64 9.41
CA SER A 479 37.53 -2.47 9.74
C SER A 479 38.43 -2.75 8.53
N LEU A 480 37.86 -2.76 7.32
CA LEU A 480 38.55 -2.93 6.04
C LEU A 480 39.11 -1.61 5.51
N ILE A 481 38.38 -0.50 5.69
CA ILE A 481 38.76 0.82 5.15
C ILE A 481 39.68 1.59 6.10
N ARG A 482 39.21 1.91 7.31
CA ARG A 482 39.96 2.65 8.34
C ARG A 482 39.46 2.33 9.74
N ARG A 483 40.25 1.55 10.49
CA ARG A 483 39.89 1.08 11.83
C ARG A 483 39.76 2.20 12.87
N GLU A 484 40.41 3.34 12.68
CA GLU A 484 40.30 4.46 13.63
C GLU A 484 38.86 4.99 13.71
N TRP A 485 38.12 4.94 12.60
CA TRP A 485 36.75 5.45 12.52
C TRP A 485 35.74 4.62 13.32
N LEU A 486 36.07 3.37 13.67
CA LEU A 486 35.28 2.54 14.59
C LEU A 486 35.13 3.19 15.98
N HIS A 487 36.05 4.08 16.36
CA HIS A 487 36.01 4.76 17.65
C HIS A 487 35.36 6.15 17.57
N SER A 488 34.80 6.53 16.41
CA SER A 488 34.10 7.80 16.25
C SER A 488 32.80 7.82 17.06
N GLY A 489 32.79 8.56 18.15
CA GLY A 489 31.60 8.76 18.98
C GLY A 489 30.44 9.41 18.19
N SER A 490 30.77 10.36 17.30
CA SER A 490 29.79 11.05 16.45
C SER A 490 29.10 10.10 15.48
N LEU A 491 29.86 9.23 14.77
CA LEU A 491 29.28 8.26 13.84
C LEU A 491 28.23 7.39 14.53
N TRP A 492 28.58 6.78 15.66
CA TRP A 492 27.67 5.87 16.36
C TRP A 492 26.53 6.59 17.07
N SER A 493 26.71 7.87 17.43
CA SER A 493 25.62 8.69 17.94
C SER A 493 24.59 8.97 16.85
N PHE A 494 25.03 9.42 15.68
CA PHE A 494 24.14 9.72 14.56
C PHE A 494 23.50 8.47 13.95
N HIS A 495 24.23 7.35 13.88
CA HIS A 495 23.67 6.07 13.46
C HIS A 495 22.51 5.64 14.38
N ARG A 496 22.67 5.71 15.71
CA ARG A 496 21.59 5.43 16.67
C ARG A 496 20.42 6.40 16.55
N GLU A 497 20.70 7.68 16.33
CA GLU A 497 19.66 8.70 16.14
C GLU A 497 18.81 8.39 14.90
N LEU A 498 19.44 8.10 13.76
CA LEU A 498 18.76 7.69 12.53
C LEU A 498 17.87 6.47 12.75
N TRP A 499 18.36 5.42 13.42
CA TRP A 499 17.57 4.21 13.68
C TRP A 499 16.43 4.44 14.68
N ALA A 500 16.58 5.36 15.64
CA ALA A 500 15.51 5.76 16.54
C ALA A 500 14.39 6.51 15.81
N GLU A 501 14.74 7.51 15.00
CA GLU A 501 13.77 8.29 14.22
C GLU A 501 13.09 7.45 13.13
N ASN A 502 13.83 6.52 12.52
CA ASN A 502 13.28 5.52 11.59
C ASN A 502 12.22 4.64 12.25
N GLY A 503 12.52 4.10 13.43
CA GLY A 503 11.58 3.30 14.20
C GLY A 503 10.31 4.09 14.51
N ASP A 504 10.46 5.34 14.96
CA ASP A 504 9.36 6.24 15.26
C ASP A 504 8.49 6.55 14.03
N ALA A 505 9.12 6.89 12.89
CA ALA A 505 8.41 7.19 11.66
C ALA A 505 7.61 5.98 11.17
N LEU A 506 8.22 4.80 11.08
CA LEU A 506 7.55 3.60 10.60
C LEU A 506 6.46 3.11 11.57
N SER A 507 6.66 3.30 12.89
CA SER A 507 5.62 3.04 13.88
C SER A 507 4.41 3.96 13.73
N ARG A 508 4.61 5.26 13.46
CA ARG A 508 3.52 6.21 13.22
C ARG A 508 2.72 5.81 11.97
N ILE A 509 3.40 5.36 10.92
CA ILE A 509 2.73 4.89 9.69
C ILE A 509 1.83 3.69 9.98
N TYR A 510 2.31 2.68 10.71
CA TYR A 510 1.57 1.41 10.84
C TYR A 510 0.63 1.36 12.06
N ALA A 511 1.03 1.91 13.20
CA ALA A 511 0.27 1.87 14.47
C ALA A 511 -0.29 3.23 14.92
N GLY A 512 -0.03 4.30 14.18
CA GLY A 512 -0.52 5.65 14.48
C GLY A 512 0.20 6.37 15.62
N THR A 513 1.20 5.75 16.26
CA THR A 513 2.00 6.36 17.34
C THR A 513 3.48 6.08 17.14
N GLY A 514 4.36 6.84 17.82
CA GLY A 514 5.80 6.57 17.81
C GLY A 514 6.17 5.17 18.33
N ALA A 515 7.42 4.75 18.11
CA ALA A 515 7.89 3.42 18.52
C ALA A 515 7.89 3.27 20.05
N LEU A 516 7.77 2.04 20.53
CA LEU A 516 8.04 1.74 21.93
C LEU A 516 9.55 1.57 22.09
N ASN A 517 10.12 2.01 23.21
CA ASN A 517 11.55 2.00 23.48
C ASN A 517 12.39 2.96 22.58
N THR A 518 11.80 4.00 21.97
CA THR A 518 12.57 5.04 21.24
C THR A 518 13.69 5.63 22.10
N SER A 519 13.38 5.92 23.38
CA SER A 519 14.33 6.46 24.36
C SER A 519 15.52 5.52 24.59
N TYR A 520 15.28 4.20 24.60
CA TYR A 520 16.32 3.19 24.71
C TYR A 520 17.16 3.11 23.43
N THR A 521 16.54 3.17 22.26
CA THR A 521 17.25 3.18 20.96
C THR A 521 18.18 4.39 20.86
N ARG A 522 17.72 5.58 21.28
CA ARG A 522 18.49 6.83 21.23
C ARG A 522 19.67 6.85 22.21
N SER A 523 19.46 6.37 23.44
CA SER A 523 20.41 6.57 24.55
C SER A 523 21.11 5.30 25.05
N GLY A 524 20.66 4.12 24.62
CA GLY A 524 21.06 2.83 25.17
C GLY A 524 20.61 2.58 26.61
N LYS A 525 19.81 3.49 27.21
CA LYS A 525 19.40 3.42 28.62
C LYS A 525 17.88 3.53 28.75
N ARG A 526 17.31 2.77 29.70
CA ARG A 526 15.90 2.93 30.08
C ARG A 526 15.77 4.12 31.03
N THR A 527 15.02 5.13 30.62
CA THR A 527 14.73 6.32 31.45
C THR A 527 13.30 6.29 31.95
N LEU A 528 13.01 6.87 33.12
CA LEU A 528 11.65 6.94 33.69
C LEU A 528 10.69 7.70 32.76
N ALA A 529 11.16 8.79 32.14
CA ALA A 529 10.42 9.53 31.12
C ALA A 529 10.12 8.67 29.88
N GLY A 530 11.06 7.79 29.50
CA GLY A 530 10.87 6.82 28.41
C GLY A 530 9.77 5.80 28.71
N VAL A 531 9.70 5.28 29.94
CA VAL A 531 8.66 4.33 30.37
C VAL A 531 7.28 4.99 30.39
N LEU A 532 7.17 6.23 30.87
CA LEU A 532 5.91 6.98 30.85
C LEU A 532 5.43 7.26 29.42
N SER A 533 6.34 7.68 28.53
CA SER A 533 6.05 7.87 27.10
C SER A 533 5.58 6.58 26.43
N ASP A 534 6.21 5.44 26.73
CA ASP A 534 5.82 4.13 26.18
C ASP A 534 4.42 3.70 26.66
N ALA A 535 4.05 4.01 27.91
CA ALA A 535 2.71 3.76 28.44
C ALA A 535 1.65 4.60 27.71
N THR A 536 1.90 5.92 27.55
CA THR A 536 1.00 6.81 26.79
C THR A 536 0.83 6.36 25.35
N LYS A 537 1.94 6.02 24.66
CA LYS A 537 1.91 5.47 23.29
C LYS A 537 1.07 4.20 23.21
N SER A 538 1.15 3.32 24.20
CA SER A 538 0.38 2.07 24.24
C SER A 538 -1.13 2.33 24.34
N VAL A 539 -1.54 3.31 25.15
CA VAL A 539 -2.96 3.75 25.26
C VAL A 539 -3.43 4.40 23.95
N SER A 540 -2.64 5.30 23.37
CA SER A 540 -2.97 5.93 22.08
C SER A 540 -3.10 4.90 20.95
N ARG A 541 -2.22 3.88 20.90
CA ARG A 541 -2.36 2.76 19.94
C ARG A 541 -3.71 2.08 20.12
N ALA A 542 -4.11 1.74 21.35
CA ALA A 542 -5.39 1.10 21.61
C ALA A 542 -6.59 1.93 21.12
N TYR A 543 -6.56 3.25 21.30
CA TYR A 543 -7.59 4.15 20.79
C TYR A 543 -7.64 4.21 19.25
N ILE A 544 -6.48 4.43 18.60
CA ILE A 544 -6.39 4.54 17.13
C ILE A 544 -6.90 3.26 16.45
N ASN A 545 -6.48 2.10 16.96
CA ASN A 545 -6.88 0.81 16.41
C ASN A 545 -8.41 0.60 16.46
N ASN A 546 -9.08 1.06 17.51
CA ASN A 546 -10.52 0.84 17.69
C ASN A 546 -11.38 1.87 16.96
N PHE A 547 -10.90 3.11 16.78
CA PHE A 547 -11.74 4.23 16.34
C PHE A 547 -11.28 4.96 15.06
N GLN A 548 -10.01 4.88 14.66
CA GLN A 548 -9.47 5.63 13.52
C GLN A 548 -9.00 4.77 12.34
N ASP A 549 -8.65 3.51 12.59
CA ASP A 549 -8.06 2.62 11.59
C ASP A 549 -8.93 2.40 10.35
N LYS A 550 -10.26 2.34 10.50
CA LYS A 550 -11.18 2.18 9.35
C LYS A 550 -11.08 3.35 8.37
N GLY A 551 -11.15 4.58 8.87
CA GLY A 551 -11.04 5.78 8.02
C GLY A 551 -9.67 5.91 7.36
N LYS A 552 -8.60 5.48 8.06
CA LYS A 552 -7.26 5.43 7.50
C LYS A 552 -7.12 4.41 6.38
N GLN A 553 -7.72 3.22 6.52
CA GLN A 553 -7.69 2.20 5.47
C GLN A 553 -8.39 2.70 4.20
N VAL A 554 -9.59 3.29 4.33
CA VAL A 554 -10.33 3.87 3.19
C VAL A 554 -9.47 4.89 2.44
N ALA A 555 -8.75 5.76 3.16
CA ALA A 555 -7.89 6.76 2.54
C ALA A 555 -6.65 6.15 1.86
N ILE A 556 -6.08 5.06 2.39
CA ILE A 556 -5.00 4.31 1.71
C ILE A 556 -5.54 3.71 0.40
N ASP A 557 -6.71 3.07 0.45
CA ASP A 557 -7.32 2.43 -0.70
C ASP A 557 -7.67 3.47 -1.79
N MET A 558 -8.19 4.64 -1.39
CA MET A 558 -8.40 5.79 -2.28
C MET A 558 -7.11 6.24 -2.96
N PHE A 559 -6.00 6.32 -2.23
CA PHE A 559 -4.73 6.81 -2.77
C PHE A 559 -4.07 5.84 -3.76
N LEU A 560 -4.10 4.55 -3.43
CA LEU A 560 -3.41 3.50 -4.18
C LEU A 560 -4.21 2.96 -5.36
N THR A 561 -5.54 3.08 -5.33
CA THR A 561 -6.39 2.47 -6.37
C THR A 561 -7.47 3.43 -6.89
N GLY A 562 -7.59 4.65 -6.37
CA GLY A 562 -8.60 5.62 -6.81
C GLY A 562 -10.03 5.13 -6.71
N LEU A 563 -10.34 4.39 -5.63
CA LEU A 563 -11.60 3.66 -5.42
C LEU A 563 -11.84 2.48 -6.40
N ARG A 564 -10.84 2.09 -7.20
CA ARG A 564 -10.91 0.93 -8.11
C ARG A 564 -10.51 -0.40 -7.46
N GLY A 565 -10.29 -0.41 -6.15
CA GLY A 565 -10.08 -1.60 -5.34
C GLY A 565 -10.92 -1.52 -4.08
N MET A 566 -12.10 -2.12 -4.12
CA MET A 566 -12.99 -2.37 -2.99
C MET A 566 -12.18 -2.90 -1.79
N SER A 567 -12.48 -2.40 -0.59
CA SER A 567 -11.78 -2.73 0.64
C SER A 567 -11.76 -4.26 0.87
N GLY A 568 -10.56 -4.82 1.04
CA GLY A 568 -10.38 -6.24 1.37
C GLY A 568 -10.57 -7.19 0.18
N ASN A 569 -10.59 -8.48 0.49
CA ASN A 569 -10.78 -9.64 -0.40
C ASN A 569 -12.16 -9.70 -1.13
N LYS A 570 -12.79 -8.56 -1.39
CA LYS A 570 -14.10 -8.39 -2.04
C LYS A 570 -13.90 -7.45 -3.24
N GLY A 571 -14.48 -7.78 -4.38
CA GLY A 571 -14.13 -7.11 -5.65
C GLY A 571 -14.92 -7.63 -6.83
N ALA A 572 -14.65 -7.07 -8.02
CA ALA A 572 -15.16 -7.60 -9.27
C ALA A 572 -14.08 -7.63 -10.37
N VAL A 573 -14.15 -8.65 -11.22
CA VAL A 573 -13.36 -8.80 -12.44
C VAL A 573 -14.33 -8.93 -13.59
N ALA A 574 -14.07 -8.22 -14.69
CA ALA A 574 -14.89 -8.33 -15.89
C ALA A 574 -14.04 -8.57 -17.14
N ILE A 575 -14.59 -9.37 -18.05
CA ILE A 575 -14.03 -9.65 -19.37
C ILE A 575 -15.05 -9.23 -20.40
N ARG A 576 -14.61 -8.50 -21.42
CA ARG A 576 -15.42 -8.22 -22.62
C ARG A 576 -14.92 -9.03 -23.81
N LEU A 577 -15.84 -9.41 -24.68
CA LEU A 577 -15.51 -9.99 -25.98
C LEU A 577 -16.46 -9.44 -27.05
N GLU A 578 -15.92 -9.26 -28.25
CA GLU A 578 -16.69 -8.97 -29.46
C GLU A 578 -16.74 -10.27 -30.25
N TYR A 579 -17.93 -10.78 -30.52
CA TYR A 579 -18.13 -11.96 -31.35
C TYR A 579 -18.98 -11.57 -32.55
N TYR A 580 -18.33 -11.47 -33.72
CA TYR A 580 -18.88 -10.81 -34.90
C TYR A 580 -19.34 -9.37 -34.60
N ASP A 581 -20.64 -9.10 -34.74
CA ASP A 581 -21.29 -7.81 -34.49
C ASP A 581 -21.96 -7.74 -33.11
N THR A 582 -21.75 -8.76 -32.27
CA THR A 582 -22.37 -8.85 -30.95
C THR A 582 -21.35 -8.64 -29.82
N ASP A 583 -21.65 -7.68 -28.95
CA ASP A 583 -20.83 -7.33 -27.80
C ASP A 583 -21.28 -8.07 -26.53
N PHE A 584 -20.34 -8.75 -25.86
CA PHE A 584 -20.58 -9.44 -24.59
C PHE A 584 -19.68 -8.90 -23.48
N CYS A 585 -20.22 -8.86 -22.26
CA CYS A 585 -19.51 -8.55 -21.03
C CYS A 585 -19.84 -9.61 -19.97
N PHE A 586 -18.82 -10.23 -19.40
CA PHE A 586 -18.93 -11.21 -18.33
C PHE A 586 -18.29 -10.63 -17.07
N ILE A 587 -19.03 -10.58 -15.97
CA ILE A 587 -18.59 -10.04 -14.69
C ILE A 587 -18.63 -11.14 -13.64
N THR A 588 -17.55 -11.29 -12.89
CA THR A 588 -17.55 -12.01 -11.62
C THR A 588 -17.34 -11.03 -10.48
N ALA A 589 -18.08 -11.18 -9.40
CA ALA A 589 -17.99 -10.29 -8.24
C ALA A 589 -18.19 -11.05 -6.93
N HIS A 590 -17.55 -10.57 -5.88
CA HIS A 590 -17.71 -11.05 -4.51
C HIS A 590 -18.09 -9.84 -3.63
N LEU A 591 -19.37 -9.72 -3.31
CA LEU A 591 -19.95 -8.57 -2.59
C LEU A 591 -19.89 -8.76 -1.07
N ALA A 592 -20.22 -7.71 -0.32
CA ALA A 592 -20.18 -7.70 1.13
C ALA A 592 -20.99 -8.84 1.81
N ALA A 593 -20.27 -9.74 2.48
CA ALA A 593 -20.84 -10.78 3.34
C ALA A 593 -21.47 -10.23 4.63
N GLY A 594 -22.53 -10.90 5.11
CA GLY A 594 -23.23 -10.58 6.37
C GLY A 594 -24.72 -10.35 6.16
N HIS A 595 -25.56 -10.86 7.08
CA HIS A 595 -27.02 -10.82 6.92
C HIS A 595 -27.58 -9.40 6.79
N SER A 596 -27.11 -8.50 7.64
CA SER A 596 -27.55 -7.10 7.73
C SER A 596 -26.98 -6.16 6.66
N ASN A 597 -26.04 -6.61 5.82
CA ASN A 597 -25.23 -5.71 4.99
C ASN A 597 -25.82 -5.48 3.59
N VAL A 598 -27.14 -5.35 3.49
CA VAL A 598 -27.84 -5.17 2.20
C VAL A 598 -27.40 -3.87 1.51
N GLU A 599 -27.37 -2.76 2.25
CA GLU A 599 -26.96 -1.45 1.72
C GLU A 599 -25.49 -1.46 1.25
N GLU A 600 -24.60 -2.16 1.95
CA GLU A 600 -23.19 -2.31 1.58
C GLU A 600 -23.04 -3.10 0.27
N ARG A 601 -23.81 -4.19 0.08
CA ARG A 601 -23.83 -4.94 -1.19
C ARG A 601 -24.37 -4.12 -2.35
N ASN A 602 -25.43 -3.35 -2.10
CA ASN A 602 -25.98 -2.42 -3.11
C ASN A 602 -24.92 -1.38 -3.49
N ALA A 603 -24.19 -0.84 -2.51
CA ALA A 603 -23.09 0.09 -2.74
C ALA A 603 -21.92 -0.56 -3.51
N ASP A 604 -21.56 -1.81 -3.21
CA ASP A 604 -20.58 -2.58 -3.96
C ASP A 604 -21.00 -2.71 -5.44
N TYR A 605 -22.24 -3.10 -5.71
CA TYR A 605 -22.80 -3.18 -7.06
C TYR A 605 -22.70 -1.85 -7.82
N HIS A 606 -23.11 -0.74 -7.19
CA HIS A 606 -23.03 0.59 -7.81
C HIS A 606 -21.59 1.03 -8.06
N THR A 607 -20.68 0.70 -7.14
CA THR A 607 -19.25 0.96 -7.29
C THR A 607 -18.67 0.19 -8.46
N ILE A 608 -19.03 -1.09 -8.63
CA ILE A 608 -18.55 -1.91 -9.75
C ILE A 608 -19.10 -1.38 -11.07
N THR A 609 -20.41 -1.11 -11.15
CA THR A 609 -21.06 -0.68 -12.40
C THR A 609 -20.61 0.70 -12.86
N SER A 610 -20.38 1.63 -11.93
CA SER A 610 -19.90 2.98 -12.24
C SER A 610 -18.37 3.06 -12.41
N GLY A 611 -17.62 2.22 -11.69
CA GLY A 611 -16.15 2.30 -11.63
C GLY A 611 -15.41 1.41 -12.62
N LEU A 612 -16.02 0.32 -13.09
CA LEU A 612 -15.36 -0.62 -14.00
C LEU A 612 -15.42 -0.12 -15.46
N HIS A 613 -14.24 0.18 -16.00
CA HIS A 613 -14.06 0.60 -17.39
C HIS A 613 -13.12 -0.32 -18.14
N PHE A 614 -13.43 -0.55 -19.41
CA PHE A 614 -12.58 -1.25 -20.37
C PHE A 614 -11.78 -0.25 -21.21
N LEU A 615 -10.84 -0.76 -22.00
CA LEU A 615 -10.10 0.02 -22.98
C LEU A 615 -11.03 0.81 -23.90
N LYS A 616 -10.55 1.97 -24.36
CA LYS A 616 -11.33 2.92 -25.19
C LYS A 616 -12.57 3.50 -24.49
N GLY A 617 -12.62 3.47 -23.16
CA GLY A 617 -13.67 4.11 -22.36
C GLY A 617 -15.01 3.37 -22.38
N LYS A 618 -15.03 2.11 -22.81
CA LYS A 618 -16.23 1.25 -22.76
C LYS A 618 -16.58 0.94 -21.29
N THR A 619 -17.85 1.02 -20.93
CA THR A 619 -18.38 0.66 -19.60
C THR A 619 -19.07 -0.70 -19.65
N ILE A 620 -19.49 -1.24 -18.50
CA ILE A 620 -20.31 -2.46 -18.46
C ILE A 620 -21.57 -2.30 -19.34
N ASP A 621 -22.34 -1.22 -19.11
CA ASP A 621 -23.57 -0.92 -19.86
C ASP A 621 -23.36 -0.59 -21.36
N SER A 622 -22.12 -0.45 -21.82
CA SER A 622 -21.84 -0.24 -23.24
C SER A 622 -21.92 -1.51 -24.10
N HIS A 623 -22.14 -2.68 -23.49
CA HIS A 623 -22.25 -3.98 -24.17
C HIS A 623 -23.71 -4.37 -24.35
N GLN A 624 -24.03 -5.00 -25.47
CA GLN A 624 -25.40 -5.44 -25.79
C GLN A 624 -25.86 -6.58 -24.87
N ASN A 625 -24.93 -7.45 -24.47
CA ASN A 625 -25.18 -8.59 -23.61
C ASN A 625 -24.25 -8.55 -22.40
N VAL A 626 -24.82 -8.56 -21.20
CA VAL A 626 -24.09 -8.50 -19.93
C VAL A 626 -24.52 -9.67 -19.06
N VAL A 627 -23.55 -10.42 -18.56
CA VAL A 627 -23.76 -11.58 -17.70
C VAL A 627 -22.94 -11.41 -16.42
N TRP A 628 -23.62 -11.39 -15.29
CA TRP A 628 -23.03 -11.47 -13.96
C TRP A 628 -23.06 -12.90 -13.47
N LEU A 629 -21.91 -13.36 -13.03
CA LEU A 629 -21.69 -14.64 -12.38
C LEU A 629 -21.06 -14.31 -11.03
N ALA A 630 -21.86 -14.08 -9.98
CA ALA A 630 -21.34 -13.44 -8.76
C ALA A 630 -21.70 -14.19 -7.49
N ASP A 631 -20.79 -14.18 -6.51
CA ASP A 631 -21.18 -14.32 -5.11
C ASP A 631 -21.72 -12.98 -4.62
N THR A 632 -23.03 -12.81 -4.80
CA THR A 632 -23.72 -11.59 -4.43
C THR A 632 -23.88 -11.46 -2.92
N ASN A 633 -23.68 -12.53 -2.14
CA ASN A 633 -23.79 -12.54 -0.67
C ASN A 633 -25.14 -12.09 -0.06
N TYR A 634 -26.19 -11.89 -0.86
CA TYR A 634 -27.54 -11.61 -0.35
C TYR A 634 -28.13 -12.82 0.36
N ARG A 635 -28.90 -12.58 1.41
CA ARG A 635 -29.43 -13.62 2.31
C ARG A 635 -30.94 -13.76 2.19
N ILE A 636 -31.46 -14.83 2.77
CA ILE A 636 -32.90 -15.05 2.92
C ILE A 636 -33.32 -14.47 4.27
N ASP A 637 -34.16 -13.44 4.26
CA ASP A 637 -34.56 -12.69 5.45
C ASP A 637 -35.70 -13.37 6.22
N LEU A 638 -35.42 -14.56 6.73
CA LEU A 638 -36.31 -15.35 7.58
C LEU A 638 -35.53 -15.99 8.73
N GLU A 639 -36.24 -16.43 9.76
CA GLU A 639 -35.63 -17.19 10.86
C GLU A 639 -35.03 -18.52 10.38
N ASN A 640 -33.89 -18.91 10.95
CA ASN A 640 -33.10 -20.07 10.50
C ASN A 640 -33.92 -21.38 10.44
N GLU A 641 -34.68 -21.68 11.49
CA GLU A 641 -35.50 -22.88 11.56
C GLU A 641 -36.54 -22.90 10.44
N ARG A 642 -37.13 -21.74 10.13
CA ARG A 642 -38.10 -21.60 9.04
C ARG A 642 -37.44 -21.82 7.69
N VAL A 643 -36.28 -21.22 7.44
CA VAL A 643 -35.52 -21.38 6.19
C VAL A 643 -35.14 -22.84 5.97
N ARG A 644 -34.63 -23.53 7.01
CA ARG A 644 -34.28 -24.95 6.93
C ARG A 644 -35.48 -25.82 6.61
N HIS A 645 -36.60 -25.59 7.30
CA HIS A 645 -37.84 -26.32 7.04
C HIS A 645 -38.32 -26.15 5.59
N LEU A 646 -38.36 -24.90 5.09
CA LEU A 646 -38.75 -24.61 3.72
C LEU A 646 -37.81 -25.23 2.69
N ALA A 647 -36.49 -25.20 2.96
CA ALA A 647 -35.49 -25.85 2.11
C ALA A 647 -35.58 -27.38 2.12
N GLU A 648 -36.02 -27.99 3.22
CA GLU A 648 -36.25 -29.43 3.32
C GLU A 648 -37.50 -29.88 2.57
N THR A 649 -38.55 -29.06 2.59
CA THR A 649 -39.82 -29.30 1.88
C THR A 649 -39.82 -28.84 0.43
N ASP A 650 -38.69 -28.30 -0.05
CA ASP A 650 -38.52 -27.75 -1.40
C ASP A 650 -39.54 -26.64 -1.74
N ASP A 651 -39.93 -25.84 -0.74
CA ASP A 651 -40.82 -24.67 -0.90
C ASP A 651 -39.99 -23.44 -1.30
N PHE A 652 -39.55 -23.44 -2.56
CA PHE A 652 -38.67 -22.40 -3.09
C PHE A 652 -39.36 -21.05 -3.27
N ASP A 653 -40.68 -21.03 -3.51
CA ASP A 653 -41.46 -19.81 -3.66
C ASP A 653 -41.46 -18.99 -2.36
N ALA A 654 -41.66 -19.66 -1.22
CA ALA A 654 -41.59 -19.02 0.09
C ALA A 654 -40.18 -18.50 0.40
N LEU A 655 -39.13 -19.26 0.06
CA LEU A 655 -37.74 -18.83 0.23
C LEU A 655 -37.40 -17.62 -0.65
N LEU A 656 -37.83 -17.63 -1.91
CA LEU A 656 -37.57 -16.56 -2.87
C LEU A 656 -38.30 -15.26 -2.50
N SER A 657 -39.50 -15.35 -1.91
CA SER A 657 -40.24 -14.18 -1.43
C SER A 657 -39.48 -13.38 -0.36
N ALA A 658 -38.55 -14.04 0.35
CA ALA A 658 -37.71 -13.43 1.37
C ALA A 658 -36.24 -13.27 0.94
N ASP A 659 -35.90 -13.50 -0.32
CA ASP A 659 -34.54 -13.31 -0.85
C ASP A 659 -34.23 -11.82 -1.00
N GLN A 660 -33.19 -11.35 -0.31
CA GLN A 660 -32.81 -9.94 -0.32
C GLN A 660 -32.38 -9.44 -1.71
N LEU A 661 -31.78 -10.30 -2.56
CA LEU A 661 -31.40 -9.88 -3.93
C LEU A 661 -32.65 -9.68 -4.78
N ARG A 662 -33.62 -10.58 -4.70
CA ARG A 662 -34.92 -10.43 -5.38
C ARG A 662 -35.61 -9.13 -4.98
N GLN A 663 -35.65 -8.82 -3.68
CA GLN A 663 -36.20 -7.57 -3.18
C GLN A 663 -35.42 -6.35 -3.74
N ALA A 664 -34.08 -6.39 -3.70
CA ALA A 664 -33.26 -5.30 -4.23
C ALA A 664 -33.48 -5.05 -5.73
N MET A 665 -33.70 -6.11 -6.52
CA MET A 665 -34.03 -6.03 -7.94
C MET A 665 -35.45 -5.46 -8.17
N ASP A 666 -36.43 -5.95 -7.43
CA ASP A 666 -37.85 -5.55 -7.57
C ASP A 666 -38.07 -4.09 -7.11
N GLU A 667 -37.35 -3.63 -6.08
CA GLU A 667 -37.34 -2.24 -5.60
C GLU A 667 -36.46 -1.31 -6.46
N GLY A 668 -35.63 -1.88 -7.34
CA GLY A 668 -34.71 -1.12 -8.20
C GLY A 668 -33.53 -0.49 -7.45
N THR A 669 -33.16 -1.01 -6.29
CA THR A 669 -32.05 -0.50 -5.47
C THR A 669 -30.69 -1.07 -5.91
N ALA A 670 -30.65 -2.23 -6.56
CA ALA A 670 -29.47 -2.82 -7.21
C ALA A 670 -29.90 -3.73 -8.38
N PHE A 671 -28.99 -3.99 -9.33
CA PHE A 671 -29.23 -4.86 -10.49
C PHE A 671 -30.46 -4.50 -11.35
N THR A 672 -30.82 -3.22 -11.41
CA THR A 672 -31.96 -2.73 -12.20
C THR A 672 -31.84 -3.09 -13.68
N GLY A 673 -32.86 -3.76 -14.22
CA GLY A 673 -32.91 -4.18 -15.63
C GLY A 673 -32.14 -5.47 -15.95
N TYR A 674 -31.57 -6.14 -14.95
CA TYR A 674 -31.09 -7.52 -15.09
C TYR A 674 -32.22 -8.51 -14.82
N MET A 675 -32.10 -9.70 -15.40
CA MET A 675 -33.00 -10.83 -15.20
C MET A 675 -32.25 -11.97 -14.50
N GLU A 676 -32.96 -12.74 -13.69
CA GLU A 676 -32.49 -13.99 -13.11
C GLU A 676 -33.41 -15.13 -13.53
N GLY A 677 -32.84 -16.31 -13.78
CA GLY A 677 -33.62 -17.52 -14.02
C GLY A 677 -34.39 -18.01 -12.79
N PRO A 678 -35.38 -18.90 -12.97
CA PRO A 678 -36.09 -19.49 -11.85
C PRO A 678 -35.15 -20.35 -10.98
N LEU A 679 -35.07 -20.05 -9.68
CA LEU A 679 -34.31 -20.81 -8.70
C LEU A 679 -35.09 -22.05 -8.25
N LEU A 680 -34.95 -23.16 -9.01
CA LEU A 680 -35.63 -24.43 -8.76
C LEU A 680 -34.78 -25.42 -7.94
N PHE A 681 -33.88 -24.91 -7.12
CA PHE A 681 -32.95 -25.70 -6.32
C PHE A 681 -32.73 -25.09 -4.93
N ARG A 682 -32.43 -25.95 -3.95
CA ARG A 682 -32.23 -25.54 -2.55
C ARG A 682 -31.05 -24.56 -2.40
N PRO A 683 -31.10 -23.67 -1.38
CA PRO A 683 -30.03 -22.73 -1.05
C PRO A 683 -28.65 -23.38 -1.06
N THR A 684 -27.69 -22.70 -1.68
CA THR A 684 -26.36 -23.23 -2.00
C THR A 684 -25.33 -23.00 -0.89
N TYR A 685 -25.66 -22.19 0.11
CA TYR A 685 -24.86 -21.89 1.29
C TYR A 685 -25.71 -22.07 2.55
N LYS A 686 -25.18 -22.37 3.74
CA LYS A 686 -23.83 -22.83 4.07
C LYS A 686 -23.90 -24.31 4.48
N TYR A 687 -23.03 -25.14 3.93
CA TYR A 687 -22.97 -26.57 4.23
C TYR A 687 -21.78 -26.92 5.13
N ASP A 688 -21.90 -27.99 5.92
CA ASP A 688 -20.75 -28.58 6.59
C ASP A 688 -19.87 -29.30 5.56
N TYR A 689 -18.55 -29.13 5.67
CA TYR A 689 -17.57 -29.64 4.70
C TYR A 689 -17.71 -31.15 4.49
N GLY A 690 -17.81 -31.58 3.23
CA GLY A 690 -17.96 -33.01 2.88
C GLY A 690 -19.37 -33.57 3.09
N SER A 691 -20.38 -32.75 3.37
CA SER A 691 -21.75 -33.20 3.70
C SER A 691 -22.84 -32.50 2.88
N ASP A 692 -24.07 -33.01 3.01
CA ASP A 692 -25.29 -32.35 2.52
C ASP A 692 -26.06 -31.62 3.62
N ASN A 693 -25.47 -31.52 4.82
CA ASN A 693 -26.09 -30.88 5.97
C ASN A 693 -25.76 -29.39 6.00
N TYR A 694 -26.76 -28.55 6.25
CA TYR A 694 -26.55 -27.13 6.48
C TYR A 694 -25.84 -26.87 7.81
N ASP A 695 -24.96 -25.86 7.82
CA ASP A 695 -24.02 -25.47 8.89
C ASP A 695 -24.49 -25.82 10.30
N THR A 696 -23.80 -26.76 10.93
CA THR A 696 -24.07 -27.21 12.31
C THR A 696 -23.12 -26.59 13.33
N SER A 697 -22.29 -25.63 12.92
CA SER A 697 -21.40 -24.90 13.84
C SER A 697 -22.18 -24.04 14.83
N GLU A 698 -21.51 -23.56 15.88
CA GLU A 698 -22.12 -22.63 16.88
C GLU A 698 -22.72 -21.37 16.24
N LYS A 699 -22.29 -21.00 15.03
CA LYS A 699 -22.81 -19.83 14.31
C LYS A 699 -24.12 -20.10 13.60
N MET A 700 -24.46 -21.38 13.35
CA MET A 700 -25.62 -21.87 12.60
C MET A 700 -26.06 -20.90 11.51
N ARG A 701 -25.24 -20.72 10.47
CA ARG A 701 -25.58 -19.78 9.40
C ARG A 701 -26.90 -20.19 8.74
N ILE A 702 -27.74 -19.20 8.48
CA ILE A 702 -29.01 -19.37 7.77
C ILE A 702 -28.71 -19.77 6.33
N PRO A 703 -29.37 -20.80 5.78
CA PRO A 703 -29.20 -21.14 4.37
C PRO A 703 -29.53 -19.98 3.44
N ALA A 704 -28.73 -19.76 2.40
CA ALA A 704 -28.92 -18.70 1.40
C ALA A 704 -28.38 -19.12 0.03
N TRP A 705 -28.78 -18.42 -1.02
CA TRP A 705 -28.16 -18.56 -2.35
C TRP A 705 -27.01 -17.54 -2.48
N THR A 706 -25.81 -17.95 -2.07
CA THR A 706 -24.56 -17.14 -2.11
C THR A 706 -23.42 -18.00 -2.64
N GLY A 707 -22.54 -17.47 -3.49
CA GLY A 707 -21.56 -18.20 -4.32
C GLY A 707 -20.18 -18.51 -3.71
N TRP A 708 -19.34 -19.22 -4.47
CA TRP A 708 -17.97 -19.63 -4.11
C TRP A 708 -16.92 -19.21 -5.16
N GLU A 709 -15.64 -19.05 -4.75
CA GLU A 709 -14.49 -18.84 -5.65
C GLU A 709 -13.59 -20.10 -5.80
N PHE A 710 -13.40 -20.54 -7.05
CA PHE A 710 -12.65 -21.72 -7.53
C PHE A 710 -11.35 -22.15 -6.77
N PRO A 711 -11.16 -23.47 -6.62
CA PRO A 711 -9.88 -24.13 -6.91
C PRO A 711 -9.98 -25.01 -8.16
N LYS A 712 -9.00 -24.89 -9.08
CA LYS A 712 -8.95 -25.60 -10.37
C LYS A 712 -9.15 -27.11 -10.23
N LEU A 713 -10.19 -27.64 -10.88
CA LEU A 713 -10.29 -29.06 -11.27
C LEU A 713 -10.36 -29.15 -12.79
N LYS A 714 -9.40 -29.87 -13.41
CA LYS A 714 -9.43 -30.21 -14.83
C LYS A 714 -10.32 -31.45 -15.03
N TYR A 715 -11.40 -31.31 -15.78
CA TYR A 715 -12.09 -32.45 -16.42
C TYR A 715 -12.49 -32.07 -17.85
N GLY A 716 -11.85 -32.70 -18.84
CA GLY A 716 -12.30 -32.69 -20.23
C GLY A 716 -12.27 -31.33 -20.96
N SER A 717 -12.63 -31.36 -22.25
CA SER A 717 -12.59 -30.25 -23.20
C SER A 717 -13.78 -29.27 -23.10
N SER A 718 -14.41 -29.15 -21.92
CA SER A 718 -15.54 -28.23 -21.70
C SER A 718 -15.28 -27.39 -20.45
N LEU A 719 -15.23 -26.06 -20.62
CA LEU A 719 -15.09 -25.12 -19.51
C LEU A 719 -16.44 -25.03 -18.79
N THR A 720 -16.51 -25.42 -17.52
CA THR A 720 -17.70 -25.23 -16.67
C THR A 720 -17.36 -24.14 -15.66
N LEU A 721 -18.12 -23.04 -15.66
CA LEU A 721 -17.98 -21.94 -14.67
C LEU A 721 -18.93 -22.25 -13.49
N GLU A 722 -18.41 -22.21 -12.27
CA GLU A 722 -19.08 -22.66 -11.03
C GLU A 722 -19.35 -21.45 -10.12
N LEU A 723 -20.50 -20.78 -10.31
CA LEU A 723 -20.93 -19.56 -9.59
C LEU A 723 -22.45 -19.62 -9.35
N ASP A 724 -22.95 -19.19 -8.18
CA ASP A 724 -24.30 -19.56 -7.71
C ASP A 724 -25.43 -18.67 -8.24
N ARG A 725 -25.23 -17.36 -8.34
CA ARG A 725 -26.25 -16.41 -8.86
C ARG A 725 -25.84 -15.92 -10.24
N ILE A 726 -26.74 -16.10 -11.21
CA ILE A 726 -26.51 -15.73 -12.60
C ILE A 726 -27.56 -14.69 -12.99
N LEU A 727 -27.10 -13.45 -13.18
CA LEU A 727 -27.92 -12.34 -13.62
C LEU A 727 -27.52 -11.95 -15.04
N PHE A 728 -28.46 -11.68 -15.91
CA PHE A 728 -28.15 -11.34 -17.29
C PHE A 728 -29.08 -10.27 -17.86
N LYS A 729 -28.55 -9.53 -18.85
CA LYS A 729 -29.24 -8.45 -19.56
C LYS A 729 -28.81 -8.52 -21.03
N GLY A 730 -29.76 -8.40 -21.95
CA GLY A 730 -29.49 -8.42 -23.39
C GLY A 730 -30.54 -9.18 -24.18
N ASN A 731 -30.68 -8.84 -25.45
CA ASN A 731 -31.72 -9.40 -26.33
C ASN A 731 -31.31 -10.72 -26.99
N ALA A 732 -30.04 -11.11 -26.89
CA ALA A 732 -29.49 -12.31 -27.53
C ALA A 732 -29.24 -13.46 -26.53
N LEU A 733 -29.74 -13.35 -25.30
CA LEU A 733 -29.54 -14.34 -24.24
C LEU A 733 -30.86 -15.01 -23.89
N ASP A 734 -30.91 -16.34 -24.02
CA ASP A 734 -31.99 -17.18 -23.50
C ASP A 734 -31.38 -18.23 -22.55
N LEU A 735 -32.03 -18.42 -21.40
CA LEU A 735 -31.52 -19.25 -20.31
C LEU A 735 -32.04 -20.68 -20.47
N SER A 736 -31.19 -21.62 -20.88
CA SER A 736 -31.60 -23.02 -21.07
C SER A 736 -31.63 -23.84 -19.78
N ILE A 737 -30.57 -23.79 -18.98
CA ILE A 737 -30.41 -24.65 -17.78
C ILE A 737 -29.82 -23.83 -16.65
N TYR A 738 -30.54 -23.72 -15.53
CA TYR A 738 -30.05 -23.14 -14.29
C TYR A 738 -30.25 -24.14 -13.15
N ALA A 739 -29.16 -24.75 -12.70
CA ALA A 739 -29.17 -25.79 -11.70
C ALA A 739 -27.96 -25.65 -10.77
N ARG A 740 -27.90 -26.42 -9.69
CA ARG A 740 -26.69 -26.54 -8.85
C ARG A 740 -26.00 -27.87 -9.06
N ALA A 741 -24.69 -27.91 -8.85
CA ALA A 741 -23.91 -29.12 -8.78
C ALA A 741 -23.80 -29.62 -7.33
N GLU A 742 -23.90 -30.95 -7.16
CA GLU A 742 -23.81 -31.62 -5.86
C GLU A 742 -22.34 -31.93 -5.49
N LEU A 743 -21.48 -30.91 -5.57
CA LEU A 743 -20.07 -31.00 -5.16
C LEU A 743 -19.94 -30.74 -3.66
N LYS A 744 -19.17 -31.58 -2.95
CA LYS A 744 -19.03 -31.56 -1.48
C LYS A 744 -17.69 -31.01 -0.98
N GLY A 745 -16.87 -30.47 -1.88
CA GLY A 745 -15.51 -29.98 -1.59
C GLY A 745 -15.46 -28.57 -0.97
N SER A 746 -16.62 -27.97 -0.71
CA SER A 746 -16.78 -26.61 -0.17
C SER A 746 -17.98 -26.56 0.78
N ASP A 747 -18.07 -25.50 1.58
CA ASP A 747 -19.26 -25.11 2.33
C ASP A 747 -20.33 -24.42 1.45
N HIS A 748 -20.09 -24.34 0.15
CA HIS A 748 -21.05 -23.95 -0.88
C HIS A 748 -21.29 -25.09 -1.89
N LYS A 749 -22.49 -25.14 -2.47
CA LYS A 749 -22.84 -26.01 -3.61
C LYS A 749 -22.94 -25.19 -4.90
N PRO A 750 -21.98 -25.30 -5.83
CA PRO A 750 -21.89 -24.37 -6.95
C PRO A 750 -23.10 -24.40 -7.87
N GLY A 751 -23.56 -23.24 -8.32
CA GLY A 751 -24.45 -23.10 -9.47
C GLY A 751 -23.75 -23.53 -10.77
N THR A 752 -24.49 -24.23 -11.62
CA THR A 752 -24.08 -24.63 -12.97
C THR A 752 -25.09 -24.11 -13.99
N PHE A 753 -24.56 -23.42 -15.01
CA PHE A 753 -25.30 -23.06 -16.20
C PHE A 753 -24.70 -23.77 -17.40
N SER A 754 -25.54 -24.52 -18.12
CA SER A 754 -25.21 -25.00 -19.47
C SER A 754 -26.14 -24.31 -20.45
N GLY A 755 -25.83 -23.04 -20.71
CA GLY A 755 -26.33 -22.33 -21.86
C GLY A 755 -25.75 -22.94 -23.12
N LEU A 756 -26.56 -23.68 -23.86
CA LEU A 756 -26.41 -23.63 -25.31
C LEU A 756 -26.75 -22.19 -25.69
N LEU A 757 -25.72 -21.35 -25.83
CA LEU A 757 -25.84 -20.03 -26.41
C LEU A 757 -26.27 -20.23 -27.87
N TYR A 758 -27.56 -20.44 -28.11
CA TYR A 758 -28.14 -20.32 -29.43
C TYR A 758 -28.10 -18.83 -29.77
N ILE A 759 -26.95 -18.39 -30.29
CA ILE A 759 -26.91 -17.21 -31.13
C ILE A 759 -27.72 -17.61 -32.36
N MET A 760 -29.03 -17.33 -32.37
CA MET A 760 -29.74 -17.26 -33.64
C MET A 760 -29.12 -16.09 -34.40
N ILE A 761 -28.12 -16.39 -35.23
CA ILE A 761 -27.73 -15.53 -36.33
C ILE A 761 -28.90 -15.58 -37.30
N CYS A 762 -29.90 -14.72 -37.06
CA CYS A 762 -30.84 -14.38 -38.11
C CYS A 762 -30.03 -13.70 -39.21
N ASN A 763 -29.97 -14.32 -40.39
CA ASN A 763 -29.44 -13.72 -41.61
C ASN A 763 -30.06 -12.35 -41.89
#